data_AF-A0A6P9CQX5-F1
#
_entry.id   AF-A0A6P9CQX5-F1
#
_cell.length_a   1.000
_cell.length_b   1.000
_cell.length_c   1.000
_cell.angle_alpha   90.00
_cell.angle_beta   90.00
_cell.angle_gamma   90.00
#
_symmetry.space_group_name_H-M   'P 1'
#
loop_
_entity.id
_entity.type
_entity.pdbx_description
1 polymer ?
#
loop_
_entity_poly.entity_id
_entity_poly.type
_entity_poly.pdbx_seq_one_letter_code
_entity_poly.pdbx_strand_id
1 'polypeptide(L)'
;MAADWTAVVLTCQHRDSAFAFQRELEIRRERGSLGRETILLTVEDPKAQVGSGGATLNALLVAAEHLSAQAGYTVVTADILQEARILVLHMGRDFLFDDCSRAFLCLPLEDPAAPTEALACHLDRLLATLTERVCKGSPPGVWVSSTDMFLTVPAMPEIDWQSFQGVKVVAVPASVSYARHHGVYSVDSQGAVQDILHQSSEEEIQRCLGPDGKVPLVCGVVFFSSRAAEQLLATHVIPPLNACTYMGLDSGALALQLSLFFDLLLCMAQAVTEEAFVAGRRTGMVGGDVQSSRAARTARTVLWKTLRTLPLTMAYLPDATYNYMTSCASEHIYHLTPQPSDAHSRGFCKVAHSNVDEPRLLEEGCSVTNCLLGGAVVVGPGNVIQHCSLEGPLHIRSGCLLTGLDVASSATLRSHLLQDVVIQGHVIRLRHMSCKVFTLSGRHDDWQGTATEENGTFLNLPWAALYHRTGIRSQDLWSPDVPPDKRCLLNARLFPVLCVSEPLGLGGLLWLLGSPETWQLQSWRRAWRMSWEEMRACLDQEAELASRRAIFVLQAQRKVQRVLMEQKNCSLLPLIRSAVLEGFGEALLDTLDQVAATTEDLGIAARALACIADLLGCMARGEGGLRSGPTANLAWAAAFQQLEKGDIAQGVKALAMERKKWLSRPILLVRAARHYEGAEQILIRRAILLSSKFIGFWQVELPALGCWVRVECPARIDLSGGWSDTPPITYEHGGAVVDVAVLVDGCRPIGAQARRIAKPELQLISTSGSLEGEVVVELVCRDLEDLRDYCQPHMPGALLKAALVCTHIVSLLSPQTLREQLQERFGGGFELHTWSHLPHGSGLGTSSILAGAVIASLYRVSGRCAGVESLIHAVLHLEQVLTTGGGWQDQVGGLVPGLKIGRSKAQLPLKIEVEEITPPEGFIHTLNQHLLLLYTGKTRLARNLLQVKSCKPLDPSFPWSH
;
A
#
# COMPACT_ATOMS: atom_id res chain seq x y z
N MET A 1 23.79 5.43 -3.10
CA MET A 1 22.89 4.27 -3.24
C MET A 1 22.67 3.66 -1.86
N ALA A 2 21.50 3.05 -1.60
CA ALA A 2 21.22 2.34 -0.35
C ALA A 2 22.17 1.14 -0.20
N ALA A 3 22.32 0.58 1.01
CA ALA A 3 23.09 -0.64 1.19
C ALA A 3 22.37 -1.80 0.48
N ASP A 4 23.06 -2.48 -0.43
CA ASP A 4 22.54 -3.71 -1.04
C ASP A 4 22.96 -4.91 -0.19
N TRP A 5 22.00 -5.70 0.26
CA TRP A 5 22.22 -6.81 1.19
C TRP A 5 22.39 -8.13 0.42
N THR A 6 23.41 -8.90 0.77
CA THR A 6 23.55 -10.28 0.28
C THR A 6 22.62 -11.22 1.03
N ALA A 7 22.51 -11.04 2.36
CA ALA A 7 21.60 -11.81 3.20
C ALA A 7 21.01 -10.96 4.33
N VAL A 8 19.75 -11.20 4.65
CA VAL A 8 19.07 -10.68 5.86
C VAL A 8 18.59 -11.87 6.67
N VAL A 9 19.03 -11.92 7.92
CA VAL A 9 18.76 -12.99 8.87
C VAL A 9 17.93 -12.45 10.02
N LEU A 10 16.78 -13.04 10.31
CA LEU A 10 15.98 -12.77 11.50
C LEU A 10 16.11 -13.93 12.48
N THR A 11 16.67 -13.72 13.66
CA THR A 11 16.77 -14.81 14.66
C THR A 11 15.46 -14.94 15.42
N CYS A 12 15.01 -16.14 15.77
CA CYS A 12 13.79 -16.35 16.55
C CYS A 12 14.01 -17.40 17.65
N GLN A 13 13.38 -17.21 18.82
CA GLN A 13 13.59 -18.10 19.97
C GLN A 13 12.77 -19.39 19.89
N HIS A 14 11.63 -19.34 19.20
CA HIS A 14 10.64 -20.41 19.17
C HIS A 14 10.61 -21.06 17.78
N ARG A 15 10.76 -22.39 17.75
CA ARG A 15 10.77 -23.20 16.53
C ARG A 15 9.51 -23.06 15.70
N ASP A 16 8.35 -23.07 16.35
CA ASP A 16 7.05 -23.02 15.69
C ASP A 16 6.81 -21.68 14.97
N SER A 17 7.59 -20.65 15.30
CA SER A 17 7.48 -19.30 14.75
C SER A 17 8.33 -19.07 13.51
N ALA A 18 9.39 -19.86 13.32
CA ALA A 18 10.39 -19.63 12.27
C ALA A 18 9.76 -19.62 10.87
N PHE A 19 8.83 -20.54 10.61
CA PHE A 19 8.12 -20.63 9.33
C PHE A 19 7.22 -19.40 9.08
N ALA A 20 6.46 -18.97 10.10
CA ALA A 20 5.57 -17.83 9.98
C ALA A 20 6.34 -16.53 9.69
N PHE A 21 7.46 -16.30 10.40
CA PHE A 21 8.29 -15.12 10.21
C PHE A 21 9.09 -15.16 8.90
N GLN A 22 9.51 -16.35 8.44
CA GLN A 22 10.11 -16.52 7.12
C GLN A 22 9.15 -16.04 6.02
N ARG A 23 7.88 -16.45 6.09
CA ARG A 23 6.84 -16.00 5.15
C ARG A 23 6.64 -14.49 5.19
N GLU A 24 6.70 -13.87 6.38
CA GLU A 24 6.61 -12.43 6.54
C GLU A 24 7.79 -11.67 5.91
N LEU A 25 9.01 -12.20 5.94
CA LEU A 25 10.16 -11.64 5.22
C LEU A 25 9.99 -11.77 3.69
N GLU A 26 9.52 -12.91 3.22
CA GLU A 26 9.28 -13.16 1.79
C GLU A 26 8.26 -12.19 1.19
N ILE A 27 7.17 -11.93 1.91
CA ILE A 27 6.15 -10.94 1.50
C ILE A 27 6.78 -9.55 1.33
N ARG A 28 7.71 -9.15 2.21
CA ARG A 28 8.41 -7.84 2.12
C ARG A 28 9.31 -7.76 0.89
N ARG A 29 9.97 -8.85 0.50
CA ARG A 29 10.70 -8.94 -0.77
C ARG A 29 9.76 -8.80 -1.96
N GLU A 30 8.61 -9.47 -1.94
CA GLU A 30 7.63 -9.38 -3.02
C GLU A 30 7.03 -7.98 -3.17
N ARG A 31 6.85 -7.25 -2.07
CA ARG A 31 6.43 -5.84 -2.07
C ARG A 31 7.50 -4.88 -2.59
N GLY A 32 8.76 -5.32 -2.70
CA GLY A 32 9.89 -4.51 -3.17
C GLY A 32 10.65 -3.77 -2.07
N SER A 33 10.41 -4.06 -0.78
CA SER A 33 11.12 -3.46 0.35
C SER A 33 12.52 -4.06 0.57
N LEU A 34 12.77 -5.24 0.01
CA LEU A 34 14.06 -5.95 0.05
C LEU A 34 14.46 -6.36 -1.38
N GLY A 35 15.76 -6.47 -1.65
CA GLY A 35 16.27 -6.85 -2.98
C GLY A 35 15.85 -8.26 -3.39
N ARG A 36 15.51 -8.46 -4.67
CA ARG A 36 15.04 -9.77 -5.18
C ARG A 36 16.04 -10.91 -4.99
N GLU A 37 17.33 -10.61 -5.13
CA GLU A 37 18.44 -11.56 -4.99
C GLU A 37 18.92 -11.71 -3.54
N THR A 38 18.35 -10.97 -2.59
CA THR A 38 18.74 -11.05 -1.17
C THR A 38 18.30 -12.40 -0.61
N ILE A 39 19.21 -13.14 0.03
CA ILE A 39 18.85 -14.34 0.80
C ILE A 39 18.13 -13.90 2.07
N LEU A 40 16.92 -14.41 2.30
CA LEU A 40 16.14 -14.13 3.51
C LEU A 40 16.06 -15.39 4.36
N LEU A 41 16.55 -15.30 5.59
CA LEU A 41 16.64 -16.43 6.51
C LEU A 41 15.98 -16.08 7.84
N THR A 42 15.08 -16.93 8.31
CA THR A 42 14.63 -16.94 9.70
C THR A 42 15.32 -18.09 10.40
N VAL A 43 16.18 -17.76 11.37
CA VAL A 43 17.04 -18.74 12.05
C VAL A 43 16.52 -18.95 13.46
N GLU A 44 16.15 -20.19 13.78
CA GLU A 44 15.80 -20.57 15.13
C GLU A 44 17.03 -20.62 16.04
N ASP A 45 16.84 -20.18 17.29
CA ASP A 45 17.82 -20.40 18.34
C ASP A 45 17.93 -21.91 18.60
N PRO A 46 19.14 -22.50 18.58
CA PRO A 46 19.32 -23.94 18.74
C PRO A 46 18.69 -24.51 20.03
N LYS A 47 18.64 -23.68 21.07
CA LYS A 47 17.88 -23.90 22.29
C LYS A 47 17.38 -22.55 22.78
N ALA A 48 16.23 -22.53 23.46
CA ALA A 48 15.76 -21.34 24.13
C ALA A 48 16.87 -20.74 25.02
N GLN A 49 17.10 -19.42 24.87
CA GLN A 49 18.05 -18.62 25.66
C GLN A 49 19.56 -18.89 25.42
N VAL A 50 19.99 -19.19 24.19
CA VAL A 50 21.44 -19.17 23.81
C VAL A 50 22.10 -17.79 23.96
N GLY A 51 21.32 -16.73 24.18
CA GLY A 51 21.80 -15.37 24.36
C GLY A 51 22.18 -14.71 23.03
N SER A 52 22.27 -13.38 23.02
CA SER A 52 22.47 -12.62 21.76
C SER A 52 23.76 -12.97 21.05
N GLY A 53 24.85 -13.27 21.77
CA GLY A 53 26.13 -13.67 21.16
C GLY A 53 26.08 -15.08 20.57
N GLY A 54 25.37 -16.00 21.23
CA GLY A 54 25.15 -17.35 20.72
C GLY A 54 24.26 -17.33 19.48
N ALA A 55 23.18 -16.55 19.52
CA ALA A 55 22.31 -16.31 18.37
C ALA A 55 23.06 -15.65 17.21
N THR A 56 23.97 -14.69 17.46
CA THR A 56 24.82 -14.10 16.41
C THR A 56 25.69 -15.16 15.74
N LEU A 57 26.36 -16.02 16.52
CA LEU A 57 27.22 -17.08 15.99
C LEU A 57 26.42 -18.09 15.16
N ASN A 58 25.26 -18.52 15.65
CA ASN A 58 24.39 -19.44 14.92
C ASN A 58 23.83 -18.82 13.64
N ALA A 59 23.36 -17.57 13.69
CA ALA A 59 22.89 -16.83 12.52
C ALA A 59 23.98 -16.68 11.46
N LEU A 60 25.21 -16.37 11.87
CA LEU A 60 26.36 -16.25 10.97
C LEU A 60 26.71 -17.60 10.33
N LEU A 61 26.68 -18.70 11.10
CA LEU A 61 26.89 -20.05 10.58
C LEU A 61 25.86 -20.39 9.50
N VAL A 62 24.56 -20.22 9.79
CA VAL A 62 23.48 -20.56 8.85
C VAL A 62 23.53 -19.68 7.60
N ALA A 63 23.84 -18.40 7.74
CA ALA A 63 24.02 -17.50 6.59
C ALA A 63 25.22 -17.92 5.73
N ALA A 64 26.37 -18.22 6.35
CA ALA A 64 27.57 -18.67 5.65
C ALA A 64 27.33 -20.01 4.93
N GLU A 65 26.53 -20.91 5.52
CA GLU A 65 26.13 -22.17 4.90
C GLU A 65 25.31 -21.96 3.62
N HIS A 66 24.27 -21.11 3.67
CA HIS A 66 23.45 -20.81 2.50
C HIS A 66 24.24 -20.10 1.40
N LEU A 67 25.10 -19.15 1.77
CA LEU A 67 25.98 -18.45 0.84
C LEU A 67 27.00 -19.40 0.20
N SER A 68 27.58 -20.31 0.99
CA SER A 68 28.50 -21.33 0.49
C SER A 68 27.81 -22.26 -0.50
N ALA A 69 26.58 -22.70 -0.19
CA ALA A 69 25.78 -23.54 -1.07
C ALA A 69 25.41 -22.82 -2.38
N GLN A 70 25.01 -21.55 -2.32
CA GLN A 70 24.71 -20.75 -3.52
C GLN A 70 25.94 -20.56 -4.41
N ALA A 71 27.14 -20.47 -3.81
CA ALA A 71 28.41 -20.41 -4.54
C ALA A 71 28.93 -21.78 -5.01
N GLY A 72 28.21 -22.88 -4.76
CA GLY A 72 28.55 -24.22 -5.23
C GLY A 72 29.54 -24.99 -4.35
N TYR A 73 29.82 -24.52 -3.14
CA TYR A 73 30.63 -25.25 -2.16
C TYR A 73 29.81 -26.36 -1.48
N THR A 74 30.47 -27.46 -1.11
CA THR A 74 29.85 -28.59 -0.38
C THR A 74 30.05 -28.54 1.13
N VAL A 75 30.83 -27.57 1.62
CA VAL A 75 31.10 -27.31 3.04
C VAL A 75 31.08 -25.80 3.28
N VAL A 76 30.85 -25.39 4.52
CA VAL A 76 30.90 -23.98 4.92
C VAL A 76 32.31 -23.43 4.72
N THR A 77 32.45 -22.36 3.93
CA THR A 77 33.71 -21.64 3.75
C THR A 77 33.61 -20.19 4.25
N ALA A 78 34.65 -19.72 4.92
CA ALA A 78 34.73 -18.36 5.44
C ALA A 78 34.98 -17.33 4.32
N ASP A 79 35.57 -17.75 3.18
CA ASP A 79 35.92 -16.89 2.05
C ASP A 79 34.71 -16.14 1.47
N ILE A 80 33.50 -16.72 1.59
CA ILE A 80 32.27 -16.11 1.09
C ILE A 80 31.92 -14.79 1.82
N LEU A 81 32.47 -14.58 3.02
CA LEU A 81 32.24 -13.37 3.82
C LEU A 81 33.03 -12.16 3.33
N GLN A 82 34.02 -12.34 2.45
CA GLN A 82 34.87 -11.24 1.94
C GLN A 82 34.07 -10.23 1.10
N GLU A 83 33.05 -10.70 0.38
CA GLU A 83 32.20 -9.86 -0.48
C GLU A 83 30.75 -9.77 0.05
N ALA A 84 30.39 -10.54 1.06
CA ALA A 84 29.03 -10.58 1.60
C ALA A 84 28.71 -9.37 2.48
N ARG A 85 27.49 -8.85 2.34
CA ARG A 85 26.87 -7.90 3.26
C ARG A 85 25.69 -8.59 3.93
N ILE A 86 25.86 -8.94 5.20
CA ILE A 86 24.87 -9.68 5.97
C ILE A 86 24.27 -8.77 7.03
N LEU A 87 22.95 -8.75 7.16
CA LEU A 87 22.25 -8.11 8.27
C LEU A 87 21.59 -9.16 9.15
N VAL A 88 21.98 -9.25 10.42
CA VAL A 88 21.36 -10.10 11.44
C VAL A 88 20.49 -9.23 12.34
N LEU A 89 19.19 -9.54 12.38
CA LEU A 89 18.19 -8.90 13.21
C LEU A 89 17.82 -9.85 14.33
N HIS A 90 18.14 -9.47 15.56
CA HIS A 90 17.80 -10.25 16.73
C HIS A 90 16.37 -9.95 17.17
N MET A 91 15.49 -10.96 17.07
CA MET A 91 14.24 -10.94 17.83
C MET A 91 14.60 -11.16 19.29
N GLY A 92 14.31 -10.15 20.11
CA GLY A 92 14.55 -10.22 21.53
C GLY A 92 13.58 -11.17 22.22
N ARG A 93 13.41 -10.96 23.53
CA ARG A 93 12.46 -11.73 24.33
C ARG A 93 11.03 -11.42 23.90
N ASP A 94 10.12 -12.36 24.17
CA ASP A 94 8.68 -12.16 24.00
C ASP A 94 8.22 -10.82 24.60
N PHE A 95 7.20 -10.23 23.97
CA PHE A 95 6.71 -8.91 24.30
C PHE A 95 5.29 -9.00 24.86
N LEU A 96 5.00 -8.23 25.92
CA LEU A 96 3.70 -8.29 26.59
C LEU A 96 2.56 -7.78 25.71
N PHE A 97 2.84 -6.76 24.90
CA PHE A 97 1.82 -6.01 24.18
C PHE A 97 1.63 -6.46 22.72
N ASP A 98 2.43 -7.41 22.23
CA ASP A 98 2.27 -8.01 20.89
C ASP A 98 2.72 -9.48 20.88
N ASP A 99 1.81 -10.36 20.48
CA ASP A 99 2.03 -11.81 20.43
C ASP A 99 3.09 -12.22 19.41
N CYS A 100 3.32 -11.41 18.37
CA CYS A 100 4.28 -11.65 17.29
C CYS A 100 5.62 -10.95 17.53
N SER A 101 5.94 -10.62 18.79
CA SER A 101 7.15 -9.90 19.23
C SER A 101 7.21 -8.43 18.81
N ARG A 102 8.26 -7.74 19.26
CA ARG A 102 8.51 -6.32 18.95
C ARG A 102 8.79 -6.06 17.47
N ALA A 103 9.33 -7.03 16.73
CA ALA A 103 9.65 -6.84 15.32
C ALA A 103 8.38 -6.63 14.48
N PHE A 104 7.34 -7.43 14.72
CA PHE A 104 6.09 -7.38 13.96
C PHE A 104 5.02 -6.49 14.60
N LEU A 105 5.41 -5.66 15.57
CA LEU A 105 4.55 -4.63 16.13
C LEU A 105 4.02 -3.70 15.04
N CYS A 106 2.71 -3.71 14.81
CA CYS A 106 2.07 -2.89 13.79
C CYS A 106 2.17 -1.41 14.16
N LEU A 107 2.61 -0.58 13.22
CA LEU A 107 2.72 0.86 13.40
C LEU A 107 1.53 1.58 12.75
N PRO A 108 1.08 2.72 13.30
CA PRO A 108 0.00 3.52 12.73
C PRO A 108 0.49 4.35 11.54
N LEU A 109 1.03 3.69 10.52
CA LEU A 109 1.66 4.30 9.36
C LEU A 109 0.89 3.95 8.09
N GLU A 110 0.70 4.94 7.22
CA GLU A 110 0.35 4.73 5.82
C GLU A 110 1.38 5.47 4.96
N ASP A 111 1.87 4.83 3.89
CA ASP A 111 2.71 5.48 2.88
C ASP A 111 1.94 5.55 1.55
N PRO A 112 1.32 6.69 1.23
CA PRO A 112 0.60 6.88 -0.04
C PRO A 112 1.49 6.78 -1.28
N ALA A 113 2.81 6.97 -1.13
CA ALA A 113 3.78 6.89 -2.23
C ALA A 113 4.29 5.46 -2.46
N ALA A 114 4.03 4.53 -1.53
CA ALA A 114 4.46 3.15 -1.66
C ALA A 114 3.83 2.47 -2.90
N PRO A 115 4.58 1.63 -3.62
CA PRO A 115 4.07 0.93 -4.80
C PRO A 115 2.96 -0.08 -4.46
N THR A 116 2.89 -0.51 -3.20
CA THR A 116 1.92 -1.45 -2.65
C THR A 116 1.45 -0.93 -1.29
N GLU A 117 0.14 -0.89 -1.06
CA GLU A 117 -0.42 -0.54 0.25
C GLU A 117 -0.41 -1.78 1.15
N ALA A 118 0.18 -1.69 2.34
CA ALA A 118 0.24 -2.82 3.27
C ALA A 118 0.46 -2.36 4.71
N LEU A 119 0.13 -3.25 5.67
CA LEU A 119 0.46 -3.04 7.07
C LEU A 119 1.98 -2.87 7.25
N ALA A 120 2.36 -1.73 7.82
CA ALA A 120 3.73 -1.44 8.22
C ALA A 120 3.95 -1.85 9.68
N CYS A 121 5.08 -2.50 9.96
CA CYS A 121 5.48 -2.86 11.32
C CYS A 121 6.84 -2.26 11.70
N HIS A 122 7.25 -2.46 12.95
CA HIS A 122 8.53 -1.98 13.46
C HIS A 122 9.72 -2.46 12.63
N LEU A 123 9.73 -3.73 12.22
CA LEU A 123 10.76 -4.32 11.37
C LEU A 123 10.97 -3.55 10.07
N ASP A 124 9.88 -3.12 9.41
CA ASP A 124 9.95 -2.37 8.14
C ASP A 124 10.69 -1.03 8.33
N ARG A 125 10.34 -0.32 9.41
CA ARG A 125 10.98 0.96 9.73
C ARG A 125 12.43 0.80 10.17
N LEU A 126 12.74 -0.24 10.92
CA LEU A 126 14.11 -0.55 11.34
C LEU A 126 14.97 -0.92 10.13
N LEU A 127 14.47 -1.78 9.24
CA LEU A 127 15.13 -2.15 7.99
C LEU A 127 15.42 -0.93 7.12
N ALA A 128 14.45 -0.03 6.92
CA ALA A 128 14.65 1.21 6.16
C ALA A 128 15.72 2.10 6.82
N THR A 129 15.66 2.28 8.14
CA THR A 129 16.64 3.07 8.90
C THR A 129 18.06 2.50 8.77
N LEU A 130 18.23 1.19 8.91
CA LEU A 130 19.53 0.54 8.78
C LEU A 130 20.04 0.61 7.34
N THR A 131 19.22 0.26 6.37
CA THR A 131 19.61 0.12 4.95
C THR A 131 19.91 1.48 4.30
N GLU A 132 19.12 2.50 4.59
CA GLU A 132 19.22 3.80 3.92
C GLU A 132 20.08 4.82 4.66
N ARG A 133 20.22 4.66 5.99
CA ARG A 133 20.91 5.64 6.85
C ARG A 133 22.16 5.06 7.49
N VAL A 134 22.02 4.04 8.35
CA VAL A 134 23.11 3.61 9.24
C VAL A 134 24.19 2.80 8.51
N CYS A 135 23.80 1.81 7.73
CA CYS A 135 24.71 0.85 7.11
C CYS A 135 25.26 1.34 5.75
N LYS A 136 24.79 2.50 5.29
CA LYS A 136 25.15 3.06 3.99
C LYS A 136 26.65 3.39 3.96
N GLY A 137 27.32 2.93 2.92
CA GLY A 137 28.77 3.14 2.73
C GLY A 137 29.68 2.17 3.49
N SER A 138 29.12 1.24 4.27
CA SER A 138 29.92 0.21 4.95
C SER A 138 30.56 -0.79 3.96
N PRO A 139 31.76 -1.32 4.28
CA PRO A 139 32.38 -2.39 3.50
C PRO A 139 31.62 -3.72 3.70
N PRO A 140 31.92 -4.77 2.91
CA PRO A 140 31.45 -6.12 3.20
C PRO A 140 31.73 -6.53 4.65
N GLY A 141 30.80 -7.32 5.21
CA GLY A 141 30.79 -7.68 6.62
C GLY A 141 29.38 -8.01 7.14
N VAL A 142 29.29 -8.12 8.46
CA VAL A 142 28.08 -8.54 9.17
C VAL A 142 27.61 -7.43 10.10
N TRP A 143 26.42 -6.90 9.82
CA TRP A 143 25.68 -6.04 10.72
C TRP A 143 24.82 -6.87 11.65
N VAL A 144 24.74 -6.49 12.92
CA VAL A 144 23.87 -7.09 13.93
C VAL A 144 23.06 -5.97 14.57
N SER A 145 21.74 -6.11 14.62
CA SER A 145 20.84 -5.15 15.27
C SER A 145 19.78 -5.87 16.10
N SER A 146 19.44 -5.31 17.26
CA SER A 146 18.23 -5.73 18.00
C SER A 146 16.96 -5.18 17.34
N THR A 147 15.83 -5.82 17.61
CA THR A 147 14.47 -5.33 17.29
C THR A 147 13.73 -4.80 18.53
N ASP A 148 14.42 -4.73 19.68
CA ASP A 148 13.80 -4.35 20.95
C ASP A 148 13.70 -2.84 21.18
N MET A 149 14.06 -2.03 20.18
CA MET A 149 14.13 -0.58 20.31
C MET A 149 13.56 0.13 19.09
N PHE A 150 13.00 1.30 19.33
CA PHE A 150 12.80 2.28 18.28
C PHE A 150 14.07 3.10 18.09
N LEU A 151 14.72 2.91 16.94
CA LEU A 151 15.87 3.70 16.50
C LEU A 151 15.42 4.70 15.44
N THR A 152 15.61 5.99 15.68
CA THR A 152 15.31 7.05 14.71
C THR A 152 16.59 7.79 14.36
N VAL A 153 16.91 7.89 13.07
CA VAL A 153 18.13 8.54 12.57
C VAL A 153 17.72 9.59 11.52
N PRO A 154 17.48 10.86 11.93
CA PRO A 154 16.87 11.87 11.06
C PRO A 154 17.83 12.38 9.98
N ALA A 155 19.11 12.56 10.31
CA ALA A 155 20.16 12.98 9.38
C ALA A 155 20.97 11.77 8.88
N MET A 156 21.56 11.88 7.69
CA MET A 156 22.48 10.83 7.22
C MET A 156 23.77 10.87 8.04
N PRO A 157 24.13 9.80 8.75
CA PRO A 157 25.32 9.81 9.59
C PRO A 157 26.59 9.73 8.74
N GLU A 158 27.63 10.45 9.15
CA GLU A 158 28.97 10.32 8.59
C GLU A 158 29.75 9.28 9.41
N ILE A 159 29.72 8.02 8.98
CA ILE A 159 30.53 6.96 9.58
C ILE A 159 31.77 6.75 8.73
N ASP A 160 32.96 6.91 9.33
CA ASP A 160 34.22 6.65 8.65
C ASP A 160 34.50 5.14 8.52
N TRP A 161 34.68 4.72 7.27
CA TRP A 161 34.95 3.34 6.85
C TRP A 161 36.30 3.17 6.15
N GLN A 162 37.10 4.24 6.01
CA GLN A 162 38.34 4.19 5.24
C GLN A 162 39.33 3.17 5.84
N SER A 163 39.67 2.15 5.05
CA SER A 163 40.57 1.05 5.45
C SER A 163 40.16 0.34 6.74
N PHE A 164 38.88 0.39 7.11
CA PHE A 164 38.41 -0.15 8.38
C PHE A 164 38.49 -1.69 8.42
N GLN A 165 39.06 -2.22 9.50
CA GLN A 165 39.13 -3.65 9.82
C GLN A 165 38.89 -3.83 11.32
N GLY A 166 38.03 -4.77 11.72
CA GLY A 166 37.67 -5.00 13.12
C GLY A 166 36.17 -4.89 13.36
N VAL A 167 35.80 -4.41 14.55
CA VAL A 167 34.39 -4.29 14.97
C VAL A 167 34.06 -2.83 15.29
N LYS A 168 32.92 -2.36 14.76
CA LYS A 168 32.43 -1.00 14.98
C LYS A 168 31.07 -1.05 15.66
N VAL A 169 30.96 -0.44 16.84
CA VAL A 169 29.69 -0.30 17.56
C VAL A 169 29.04 1.02 17.25
N VAL A 170 27.72 1.06 17.13
CA VAL A 170 26.98 2.31 17.00
C VAL A 170 26.52 2.76 18.40
N ALA A 171 26.67 4.05 18.67
CA ALA A 171 26.23 4.69 19.90
C ALA A 171 25.36 5.90 19.60
N VAL A 172 24.43 6.18 20.51
CA VAL A 172 23.46 7.28 20.41
C VAL A 172 23.50 8.13 21.69
N PRO A 173 23.20 9.43 21.62
CA PRO A 173 23.18 10.31 22.79
C PRO A 173 22.11 9.88 23.79
N ALA A 174 22.46 9.84 25.08
CA ALA A 174 21.51 9.71 26.17
C ALA A 174 21.83 10.65 27.35
N SER A 175 20.83 10.97 28.17
CA SER A 175 21.08 11.57 29.48
C SER A 175 21.67 10.52 30.43
N VAL A 176 22.45 10.97 31.40
CA VAL A 176 23.00 10.11 32.47
C VAL A 176 21.88 9.35 33.19
N SER A 177 20.75 10.02 33.46
CA SER A 177 19.59 9.43 34.14
C SER A 177 18.95 8.28 33.36
N TYR A 178 18.81 8.43 32.03
CA TYR A 178 18.29 7.36 31.18
C TYR A 178 19.30 6.23 31.08
N ALA A 179 20.58 6.57 30.83
CA ALA A 179 21.67 5.63 30.64
C ALA A 179 21.92 4.69 31.83
N ARG A 180 21.53 5.08 33.05
CA ARG A 180 21.62 4.24 34.27
C ARG A 180 20.92 2.89 34.14
N HIS A 181 19.89 2.78 33.29
CA HIS A 181 19.15 1.54 33.07
C HIS A 181 19.63 0.76 31.83
N HIS A 182 20.67 1.25 31.15
CA HIS A 182 21.16 0.73 29.87
C HIS A 182 22.67 0.49 29.91
N GLY A 183 23.24 0.10 28.77
CA GLY A 183 24.68 0.03 28.58
C GLY A 183 25.25 1.36 28.10
N VAL A 184 26.48 1.70 28.50
CA VAL A 184 27.22 2.89 28.05
C VAL A 184 28.62 2.47 27.61
N TYR A 185 29.07 2.98 26.46
CA TYR A 185 30.44 2.76 26.02
C TYR A 185 31.40 3.75 26.70
N SER A 186 32.52 3.25 27.23
CA SER A 186 33.66 4.09 27.58
C SER A 186 34.62 4.10 26.40
N VAL A 187 35.02 5.28 25.91
CA VAL A 187 35.88 5.44 24.74
C VAL A 187 37.05 6.37 25.02
N ASP A 188 38.15 6.19 24.31
CA ASP A 188 39.27 7.14 24.31
C ASP A 188 39.07 8.29 23.30
N SER A 189 40.08 9.17 23.20
CA SER A 189 40.07 10.31 22.29
C SER A 189 40.07 9.94 20.80
N GLN A 190 40.40 8.69 20.46
CA GLN A 190 40.39 8.18 19.09
C GLN A 190 39.13 7.36 18.79
N GLY A 191 38.20 7.26 19.74
CA GLY A 191 36.96 6.50 19.61
C GLY A 191 37.14 4.98 19.76
N ALA A 192 38.27 4.52 20.29
CA ALA A 192 38.46 3.11 20.62
C ALA A 192 37.77 2.80 21.96
N VAL A 193 37.05 1.67 21.99
CA VAL A 193 36.25 1.28 23.15
C VAL A 193 37.16 0.72 24.25
N GLN A 194 37.13 1.38 25.40
CA GLN A 194 37.89 1.04 26.59
C GLN A 194 37.14 0.01 27.45
N ASP A 195 35.83 0.18 27.63
CA ASP A 195 34.96 -0.68 28.45
C ASP A 195 33.48 -0.53 28.04
N ILE A 196 32.62 -1.46 28.50
CA ILE A 196 31.16 -1.42 28.35
C ILE A 196 30.53 -1.44 29.74
N LEU A 197 30.08 -0.28 30.21
CA LEU A 197 29.43 -0.09 31.51
C LEU A 197 27.97 -0.51 31.44
N HIS A 198 27.45 -1.20 32.45
CA HIS A 198 26.03 -1.58 32.50
C HIS A 198 25.51 -1.53 33.93
N GLN A 199 24.44 -0.75 34.16
CA GLN A 199 23.90 -0.47 35.49
C GLN A 199 24.94 0.04 36.49
N SER A 200 25.95 0.76 35.98
CA SER A 200 27.01 1.41 36.75
C SER A 200 26.50 2.62 37.55
N SER A 201 27.33 3.11 38.48
CA SER A 201 26.98 4.29 39.27
C SER A 201 26.92 5.56 38.40
N GLU A 202 26.19 6.58 38.83
CA GLU A 202 26.10 7.84 38.08
C GLU A 202 27.47 8.50 37.93
N GLU A 203 28.35 8.38 38.91
CA GLU A 203 29.71 8.91 38.85
C GLU A 203 30.55 8.22 37.76
N GLU A 204 30.38 6.90 37.57
CA GLU A 204 31.06 6.14 36.51
C GLU A 204 30.52 6.52 35.13
N ILE A 205 29.20 6.66 34.99
CA ILE A 205 28.55 7.06 33.74
C ILE A 205 28.93 8.51 33.37
N GLN A 206 29.02 9.41 34.34
CA GLN A 206 29.44 10.81 34.12
C GLN A 206 30.86 10.92 33.55
N ARG A 207 31.75 9.96 33.84
CA ARG A 207 33.10 9.95 33.23
C ARG A 207 33.08 9.66 31.73
N CYS A 208 31.96 9.16 31.20
CA CYS A 208 31.77 8.89 29.77
C CYS A 208 31.07 10.05 29.03
N LEU A 209 30.94 11.23 29.66
CA LEU A 209 30.33 12.39 29.02
C LEU A 209 31.14 12.83 27.79
N GLY A 210 30.46 12.90 26.66
CA GLY A 210 30.95 13.46 25.42
C GLY A 210 30.94 15.00 25.43
N PRO A 211 31.50 15.63 24.38
CA PRO A 211 31.56 17.08 24.26
C PRO A 211 30.18 17.76 24.14
N ASP A 212 29.15 17.00 23.78
CA ASP A 212 27.75 17.43 23.70
C ASP A 212 27.00 17.34 25.05
N GLY A 213 27.69 16.94 26.13
CA GLY A 213 27.10 16.75 27.45
C GLY A 213 26.17 15.53 27.54
N LYS A 214 26.28 14.59 26.60
CA LYS A 214 25.55 13.32 26.58
C LYS A 214 26.52 12.16 26.73
N VAL A 215 26.00 10.98 27.06
CA VAL A 215 26.80 9.75 27.14
C VAL A 215 26.50 8.84 25.93
N PRO A 216 27.50 8.11 25.41
CA PRO A 216 27.33 7.20 24.28
C PRO A 216 26.61 5.90 24.71
N LEU A 217 25.29 5.88 24.54
CA LEU A 217 24.44 4.76 24.90
C LEU A 217 24.62 3.58 23.94
N VAL A 218 24.61 2.37 24.48
CA VAL A 218 24.58 1.11 23.71
C VAL A 218 23.21 0.96 23.05
N CYS A 219 23.12 1.14 21.73
CA CYS A 219 21.86 1.11 20.99
C CYS A 219 21.53 -0.24 20.32
N GLY A 220 22.38 -1.25 20.48
CA GLY A 220 22.11 -2.59 19.95
C GLY A 220 22.55 -2.84 18.51
N VAL A 221 23.23 -1.88 17.85
CA VAL A 221 23.68 -1.98 16.46
C VAL A 221 25.21 -2.09 16.37
N VAL A 222 25.69 -3.13 15.70
CA VAL A 222 27.11 -3.52 15.67
C VAL A 222 27.50 -3.98 14.27
N PHE A 223 28.69 -3.62 13.81
CA PHE A 223 29.26 -4.08 12.55
C PHE A 223 30.54 -4.89 12.79
N PHE A 224 30.63 -6.06 12.18
CA PHE A 224 31.83 -6.89 12.10
C PHE A 224 32.36 -6.82 10.66
N SER A 225 33.62 -6.40 10.46
CA SER A 225 34.25 -6.51 9.14
C SER A 225 34.36 -7.98 8.73
N SER A 226 34.54 -8.27 7.43
CA SER A 226 34.71 -9.65 6.94
C SER A 226 35.72 -10.46 7.76
N ARG A 227 36.90 -9.89 8.05
CA ARG A 227 37.92 -10.52 8.91
C ARG A 227 37.42 -10.85 10.31
N ALA A 228 36.66 -9.94 10.94
CA ALA A 228 36.11 -10.18 12.28
C ALA A 228 35.03 -11.27 12.24
N ALA A 229 34.20 -11.27 11.21
CA ALA A 229 33.17 -12.28 11.00
C ALA A 229 33.77 -13.67 10.72
N GLU A 230 34.82 -13.77 9.91
CA GLU A 230 35.55 -15.03 9.66
C GLU A 230 36.14 -15.62 10.95
N GLN A 231 36.77 -14.78 11.78
CA GLN A 231 37.32 -15.21 13.07
C GLN A 231 36.23 -15.67 14.04
N LEU A 232 35.08 -14.99 14.08
CA LEU A 232 33.94 -15.42 14.88
C LEU A 232 33.36 -16.73 14.37
N LEU A 233 33.13 -16.85 13.05
CA LEU A 233 32.61 -18.06 12.41
C LEU A 233 33.52 -19.26 12.69
N ALA A 234 34.84 -19.11 12.66
CA ALA A 234 35.79 -20.19 12.97
C ALA A 234 35.59 -20.83 14.36
N THR A 235 34.92 -20.13 15.29
CA THR A 235 34.64 -20.66 16.63
C THR A 235 33.49 -21.67 16.69
N HIS A 236 32.65 -21.78 15.66
CA HIS A 236 31.45 -22.63 15.67
C HIS A 236 31.74 -24.12 15.87
N VAL A 237 32.96 -24.59 15.59
CA VAL A 237 33.39 -25.98 15.80
C VAL A 237 34.22 -26.18 17.08
N ILE A 238 34.51 -25.12 17.84
CA ILE A 238 35.43 -25.18 18.98
C ILE A 238 34.64 -25.36 20.29
N PRO A 239 34.82 -26.46 21.05
CA PRO A 239 34.17 -26.58 22.35
C PRO A 239 34.70 -25.59 23.40
N PRO A 240 33.84 -25.02 24.26
CA PRO A 240 32.39 -25.22 24.33
C PRO A 240 31.55 -24.24 23.49
N LEU A 241 32.18 -23.43 22.61
CA LEU A 241 31.47 -22.45 21.77
C LEU A 241 30.56 -23.10 20.72
N ASN A 242 30.92 -24.28 20.23
CA ASN A 242 30.07 -25.07 19.35
C ASN A 242 28.66 -25.32 19.93
N ALA A 243 28.52 -25.35 21.26
CA ALA A 243 27.25 -25.50 21.95
C ALA A 243 26.29 -24.29 21.83
N CYS A 244 26.71 -23.22 21.15
CA CYS A 244 25.84 -22.10 20.79
C CYS A 244 25.18 -22.26 19.42
N THR A 245 25.54 -23.32 18.67
CA THR A 245 25.08 -23.55 17.30
C THR A 245 24.28 -24.85 17.19
N TYR A 246 23.43 -24.94 16.16
CA TYR A 246 22.64 -26.15 15.92
C TYR A 246 23.53 -27.38 15.72
N MET A 247 24.64 -27.25 14.98
CA MET A 247 25.60 -28.34 14.76
C MET A 247 26.17 -28.91 16.06
N GLY A 248 26.48 -28.06 17.04
CA GLY A 248 26.99 -28.50 18.32
C GLY A 248 25.93 -29.22 19.15
N LEU A 249 24.70 -28.71 19.18
CA LEU A 249 23.60 -29.37 19.89
C LEU A 249 23.22 -30.71 19.28
N ASP A 250 23.16 -30.82 17.95
CA ASP A 250 22.90 -32.07 17.23
C ASP A 250 24.01 -33.10 17.48
N SER A 251 25.23 -32.63 17.75
CA SER A 251 26.38 -33.45 18.18
C SER A 251 26.39 -33.77 19.68
N GLY A 252 25.35 -33.39 20.43
CA GLY A 252 25.17 -33.68 21.86
C GLY A 252 25.79 -32.67 22.83
N ALA A 253 26.22 -31.49 22.37
CA ALA A 253 26.74 -30.45 23.27
C ALA A 253 25.63 -29.86 24.16
N LEU A 254 26.00 -29.43 25.37
CA LEU A 254 25.08 -28.76 26.28
C LEU A 254 25.06 -27.26 25.99
N ALA A 255 23.87 -26.73 25.67
CA ALA A 255 23.67 -25.34 25.29
C ALA A 255 24.41 -24.35 26.20
N LEU A 256 25.15 -23.44 25.56
CA LEU A 256 25.90 -22.39 26.22
C LEU A 256 25.27 -21.04 25.92
N GLN A 257 25.08 -20.22 26.96
CA GLN A 257 24.56 -18.87 26.80
C GLN A 257 25.71 -17.87 26.64
N LEU A 258 25.69 -17.07 25.57
CA LEU A 258 26.67 -16.01 25.30
C LEU A 258 25.98 -14.67 25.02
N SER A 259 26.54 -13.60 25.55
CA SER A 259 26.14 -12.22 25.29
C SER A 259 26.96 -11.60 24.16
N LEU A 260 26.30 -10.92 23.22
CA LEU A 260 26.98 -10.11 22.20
C LEU A 260 27.87 -9.05 22.87
N PHE A 261 27.32 -8.27 23.80
CA PHE A 261 28.08 -7.20 24.46
C PHE A 261 29.14 -7.72 25.43
N PHE A 262 28.77 -8.59 26.37
CA PHE A 262 29.65 -8.96 27.48
C PHE A 262 30.59 -10.15 27.23
N ASP A 263 30.33 -10.97 26.20
CA ASP A 263 31.20 -12.11 25.89
C ASP A 263 31.89 -11.94 24.52
N LEU A 264 31.24 -11.37 23.50
CA LEU A 264 31.88 -11.12 22.20
C LEU A 264 32.60 -9.76 22.14
N LEU A 265 31.92 -8.65 22.46
CA LEU A 265 32.50 -7.31 22.30
C LEU A 265 33.49 -6.95 23.40
N LEU A 266 33.14 -7.20 24.66
CA LEU A 266 33.95 -6.80 25.81
C LEU A 266 35.37 -7.38 25.79
N CYS A 267 35.58 -8.55 25.17
CA CYS A 267 36.91 -9.14 25.04
C CYS A 267 37.87 -8.34 24.14
N MET A 268 37.34 -7.47 23.27
CA MET A 268 38.13 -6.58 22.41
C MET A 268 38.40 -5.22 23.06
N ALA A 269 37.72 -4.90 24.16
CA ALA A 269 37.85 -3.62 24.84
C ALA A 269 39.26 -3.43 25.43
N GLN A 270 39.81 -2.21 25.36
CA GLN A 270 41.23 -1.99 25.66
C GLN A 270 41.57 -2.04 27.15
N ALA A 271 40.67 -1.58 28.03
CA ALA A 271 40.91 -1.48 29.48
C ALA A 271 40.58 -2.77 30.25
N VAL A 272 40.03 -3.79 29.59
CA VAL A 272 39.68 -5.08 30.19
C VAL A 272 40.90 -6.00 30.21
N THR A 273 41.14 -6.71 31.32
CA THR A 273 42.21 -7.73 31.41
C THR A 273 41.68 -9.14 31.16
N GLU A 274 42.54 -10.06 30.72
CA GLU A 274 42.17 -11.47 30.46
C GLU A 274 41.59 -12.13 31.71
N GLU A 275 42.21 -11.92 32.88
CA GLU A 275 41.78 -12.52 34.15
C GLU A 275 40.44 -11.95 34.62
N ALA A 276 40.16 -10.67 34.34
CA ALA A 276 38.87 -10.07 34.66
C ALA A 276 37.77 -10.61 33.74
N PHE A 277 38.03 -10.62 32.43
CA PHE A 277 37.11 -11.10 31.41
C PHE A 277 36.77 -12.59 31.59
N VAL A 278 37.77 -13.47 31.68
CA VAL A 278 37.56 -14.92 31.84
C VAL A 278 36.81 -15.24 33.13
N ALA A 279 37.07 -14.51 34.22
CA ALA A 279 36.33 -14.65 35.46
C ALA A 279 34.86 -14.18 35.36
N GLY A 280 34.52 -13.39 34.33
CA GLY A 280 33.20 -12.78 34.16
C GLY A 280 32.98 -11.53 35.00
N ARG A 281 34.05 -10.87 35.46
CA ARG A 281 33.98 -9.63 36.24
C ARG A 281 33.62 -8.47 35.32
N ARG A 282 32.68 -7.62 35.76
CA ARG A 282 32.19 -6.44 35.02
C ARG A 282 32.28 -5.20 35.90
N THR A 283 32.64 -4.07 35.30
CA THR A 283 32.67 -2.76 35.96
C THR A 283 31.23 -2.36 36.34
N GLY A 284 31.00 -1.95 37.59
CA GLY A 284 29.68 -1.58 38.12
C GLY A 284 28.89 -2.68 38.87
N MET A 285 29.30 -3.96 38.83
CA MET A 285 28.65 -5.00 39.65
C MET A 285 29.15 -4.97 41.11
N VAL A 286 28.31 -4.49 42.03
CA VAL A 286 28.58 -4.53 43.48
C VAL A 286 28.12 -5.87 44.05
N GLY A 287 29.06 -6.69 44.52
CA GLY A 287 28.79 -7.75 45.50
C GLY A 287 27.99 -8.97 45.02
N GLY A 288 28.59 -9.80 44.17
CA GLY A 288 28.10 -11.15 43.91
C GLY A 288 29.18 -11.98 43.23
N ASP A 289 29.66 -13.03 43.89
CA ASP A 289 30.60 -13.99 43.31
C ASP A 289 29.85 -14.73 42.18
N VAL A 290 29.95 -14.24 40.94
CA VAL A 290 29.39 -14.94 39.80
C VAL A 290 30.21 -16.21 39.64
N GLN A 291 29.72 -17.32 40.18
CA GLN A 291 30.19 -18.66 39.84
C GLN A 291 29.87 -18.92 38.36
N SER A 292 30.64 -18.27 37.49
CA SER A 292 30.69 -18.54 36.06
C SER A 292 30.99 -20.02 35.89
N SER A 293 30.10 -20.73 35.19
CA SER A 293 30.30 -22.16 34.92
C SER A 293 31.68 -22.38 34.28
N ARG A 294 32.28 -23.55 34.53
CA ARG A 294 33.58 -23.92 33.94
C ARG A 294 33.54 -23.78 32.41
N ALA A 295 32.43 -24.15 31.79
CA ALA A 295 32.20 -24.00 30.36
C ALA A 295 32.22 -22.53 29.91
N ALA A 296 31.56 -21.61 30.63
CA ALA A 296 31.59 -20.18 30.31
C ALA A 296 32.99 -19.58 30.44
N ARG A 297 33.79 -19.99 31.44
CA ARG A 297 35.19 -19.55 31.57
C ARG A 297 36.03 -20.03 30.38
N THR A 298 35.91 -21.30 30.00
CA THR A 298 36.62 -21.86 28.85
C THR A 298 36.21 -21.18 27.54
N ALA A 299 34.91 -20.92 27.34
CA ALA A 299 34.41 -20.17 26.21
C ALA A 299 35.07 -18.79 26.10
N ARG A 300 35.09 -18.03 27.20
CA ARG A 300 35.74 -16.72 27.26
C ARG A 300 37.24 -16.78 26.98
N THR A 301 37.96 -17.80 27.47
CA THR A 301 39.38 -17.98 27.13
C THR A 301 39.59 -18.16 25.62
N VAL A 302 38.71 -18.93 24.95
CA VAL A 302 38.78 -19.10 23.49
C VAL A 302 38.47 -17.77 22.79
N LEU A 303 37.37 -17.10 23.16
CA LEU A 303 36.97 -15.82 22.57
C LEU A 303 38.06 -14.75 22.73
N TRP A 304 38.69 -14.66 23.90
CA TRP A 304 39.80 -13.75 24.15
C TRP A 304 40.95 -14.00 23.17
N LYS A 305 41.40 -15.25 23.02
CA LYS A 305 42.48 -15.60 22.08
C LYS A 305 42.12 -15.31 20.63
N THR A 306 40.86 -15.52 20.26
CA THR A 306 40.40 -15.36 18.88
C THR A 306 40.18 -13.91 18.48
N LEU A 307 39.54 -13.10 19.34
CA LEU A 307 39.02 -11.78 18.98
C LEU A 307 39.84 -10.61 19.55
N ARG A 308 40.60 -10.79 20.64
CA ARG A 308 41.27 -9.67 21.36
C ARG A 308 42.11 -8.75 20.49
N THR A 309 42.72 -9.29 19.42
CA THR A 309 43.57 -8.52 18.51
C THR A 309 42.81 -7.64 17.53
N LEU A 310 41.50 -7.81 17.41
CA LEU A 310 40.65 -6.97 16.56
C LEU A 310 40.38 -5.63 17.26
N PRO A 311 40.48 -4.49 16.55
CA PRO A 311 40.11 -3.22 17.14
C PRO A 311 38.59 -3.12 17.30
N LEU A 312 38.16 -2.59 18.45
CA LEU A 312 36.78 -2.23 18.73
C LEU A 312 36.66 -0.71 18.79
N THR A 313 35.94 -0.13 17.83
CA THR A 313 35.76 1.33 17.69
C THR A 313 34.30 1.71 17.72
N MET A 314 34.00 2.98 18.03
CA MET A 314 32.65 3.50 18.12
C MET A 314 32.32 4.46 16.97
N ALA A 315 31.13 4.35 16.41
CA ALA A 315 30.47 5.38 15.61
C ALA A 315 29.37 6.06 16.45
N TYR A 316 29.53 7.35 16.71
CA TYR A 316 28.56 8.13 17.49
C TYR A 316 27.61 8.89 16.57
N LEU A 317 26.29 8.73 16.80
CA LEU A 317 25.25 9.38 16.00
C LEU A 317 24.56 10.49 16.80
N PRO A 318 25.00 11.76 16.70
CA PRO A 318 24.58 12.83 17.61
C PRO A 318 23.11 13.24 17.47
N ASP A 319 22.50 13.04 16.30
CA ASP A 319 21.09 13.40 16.05
C ASP A 319 20.13 12.20 16.18
N ALA A 320 20.65 11.01 16.49
CA ALA A 320 19.84 9.80 16.58
C ALA A 320 19.14 9.69 17.94
N THR A 321 17.94 9.11 17.94
CA THR A 321 17.20 8.80 19.17
C THR A 321 16.99 7.30 19.32
N TYR A 322 16.99 6.86 20.58
CA TYR A 322 16.80 5.47 20.97
C TYR A 322 15.77 5.41 22.09
N ASN A 323 14.73 4.60 21.88
CA ASN A 323 13.72 4.29 22.88
C ASN A 323 13.58 2.77 22.98
N TYR A 324 13.97 2.20 24.12
CA TYR A 324 13.79 0.78 24.38
C TYR A 324 12.31 0.45 24.62
N MET A 325 11.81 -0.65 24.04
CA MET A 325 10.42 -1.07 24.24
C MET A 325 10.27 -1.84 25.56
N THR A 326 9.93 -1.11 26.61
CA THR A 326 9.76 -1.62 27.98
C THR A 326 8.48 -2.46 28.15
N SER A 327 8.30 -3.02 29.35
CA SER A 327 7.06 -3.68 29.78
C SER A 327 6.01 -2.69 30.32
N CYS A 328 6.19 -1.38 30.14
CA CYS A 328 5.27 -0.36 30.60
C CYS A 328 4.19 -0.08 29.54
N ALA A 329 2.93 -0.34 29.86
CA ALA A 329 1.83 -0.08 28.93
C ALA A 329 1.68 1.41 28.60
N SER A 330 1.99 2.30 29.56
CA SER A 330 1.93 3.76 29.33
C SER A 330 2.93 4.22 28.26
N GLU A 331 4.15 3.70 28.28
CA GLU A 331 5.16 4.01 27.27
C GLU A 331 4.78 3.38 25.92
N HIS A 332 4.29 2.14 25.93
CA HIS A 332 3.85 1.46 24.72
C HIS A 332 2.71 2.22 24.01
N ILE A 333 1.68 2.64 24.77
CA ILE A 333 0.59 3.46 24.25
C ILE A 333 1.14 4.78 23.69
N TYR A 334 2.01 5.46 24.45
CA TYR A 334 2.62 6.71 24.01
C TYR A 334 3.35 6.55 22.66
N HIS A 335 4.17 5.51 22.51
CA HIS A 335 4.93 5.24 21.28
C HIS A 335 4.08 4.85 20.07
N LEU A 336 2.80 4.52 20.25
CA LEU A 336 1.87 4.21 19.16
C LEU A 336 0.83 5.31 18.91
N THR A 337 0.90 6.41 19.66
CA THR A 337 0.05 7.59 19.43
C THR A 337 0.79 8.65 18.60
N PRO A 338 0.12 9.31 17.65
CA PRO A 338 0.74 10.41 16.89
C PRO A 338 1.13 11.59 17.81
N GLN A 339 2.38 12.05 17.74
CA GLN A 339 2.92 13.16 18.53
C GLN A 339 3.63 14.18 17.61
N PRO A 340 3.06 15.38 17.37
CA PRO A 340 3.58 16.31 16.36
C PRO A 340 5.05 16.72 16.53
N SER A 341 5.56 16.74 17.77
CA SER A 341 6.94 17.14 18.09
C SER A 341 7.93 15.97 18.17
N ASP A 342 7.48 14.72 18.08
CA ASP A 342 8.34 13.55 18.21
C ASP A 342 8.75 13.02 16.83
N ALA A 343 10.06 13.05 16.54
CA ALA A 343 10.65 12.50 15.32
C ALA A 343 10.30 11.03 15.11
N HIS A 344 10.06 10.28 16.19
CA HIS A 344 9.65 8.88 16.14
C HIS A 344 8.26 8.71 15.52
N SER A 345 7.31 9.55 15.89
CA SER A 345 5.92 9.44 15.42
C SER A 345 5.70 10.20 14.10
N ARG A 346 6.78 10.69 13.47
CA ARG A 346 6.71 11.37 12.19
C ARG A 346 6.06 10.45 11.14
N GLY A 347 4.95 10.89 10.58
CA GLY A 347 4.15 10.13 9.61
C GLY A 347 3.05 9.27 10.22
N PHE A 348 2.96 9.18 11.55
CA PHE A 348 1.89 8.43 12.21
C PHE A 348 0.54 9.08 11.94
N CYS A 349 -0.44 8.25 11.59
CA CYS A 349 -1.81 8.65 11.32
C CYS A 349 -2.70 8.28 12.50
N LYS A 350 -3.71 9.13 12.80
CA LYS A 350 -4.74 8.81 13.80
C LYS A 350 -5.52 7.55 13.44
N VAL A 351 -5.78 7.36 12.15
CA VAL A 351 -6.47 6.20 11.60
C VAL A 351 -5.59 5.65 10.47
N ALA A 352 -5.07 4.44 10.65
CA ALA A 352 -4.23 3.75 9.66
C ALA A 352 -4.86 2.40 9.31
N HIS A 353 -5.01 2.12 8.02
CA HIS A 353 -5.56 0.88 7.46
C HIS A 353 -6.85 0.43 8.15
N SER A 354 -7.74 1.38 8.50
CA SER A 354 -8.95 1.11 9.30
C SER A 354 -10.21 1.65 8.63
N ASN A 355 -11.34 0.96 8.81
CA ASN A 355 -12.66 1.44 8.44
C ASN A 355 -13.41 1.90 9.69
N VAL A 356 -13.69 3.18 9.79
CA VAL A 356 -14.47 3.78 10.88
C VAL A 356 -15.72 4.42 10.30
N ASP A 357 -16.90 4.02 10.78
CA ASP A 357 -18.19 4.53 10.30
C ASP A 357 -18.44 5.98 10.76
N GLU A 358 -18.04 6.32 11.99
CA GLU A 358 -18.15 7.68 12.54
C GLU A 358 -16.78 8.27 12.97
N PRO A 359 -15.89 8.65 12.02
CA PRO A 359 -14.55 9.16 12.34
C PRO A 359 -14.51 10.39 13.26
N ARG A 360 -15.61 11.16 13.30
CA ARG A 360 -15.79 12.34 14.18
C ARG A 360 -15.79 12.01 15.68
N LEU A 361 -16.01 10.74 16.04
CA LEU A 361 -16.03 10.26 17.43
C LEU A 361 -14.63 9.88 17.95
N LEU A 362 -13.60 10.04 17.11
CA LEU A 362 -12.20 9.78 17.46
C LEU A 362 -11.50 11.11 17.82
N GLU A 363 -11.23 11.30 19.11
CA GLU A 363 -10.52 12.48 19.62
C GLU A 363 -9.05 12.51 19.19
N GLU A 364 -8.43 13.69 19.24
CA GLU A 364 -6.99 13.84 18.93
C GLU A 364 -6.12 13.11 19.96
N GLY A 365 -4.99 12.58 19.50
CA GLY A 365 -4.06 11.81 20.34
C GLY A 365 -4.49 10.35 20.60
N CYS A 366 -5.53 9.84 19.94
CA CYS A 366 -5.78 8.40 19.84
C CYS A 366 -5.13 7.80 18.59
N SER A 367 -5.08 6.47 18.53
CA SER A 367 -4.54 5.70 17.41
C SER A 367 -5.40 4.49 17.12
N VAL A 368 -5.89 4.36 15.88
CA VAL A 368 -6.70 3.24 15.40
C VAL A 368 -6.01 2.62 14.18
N THR A 369 -5.52 1.39 14.33
CA THR A 369 -4.71 0.72 13.30
C THR A 369 -5.26 -0.65 12.94
N ASN A 370 -5.45 -0.92 11.65
CA ASN A 370 -5.97 -2.19 11.16
C ASN A 370 -7.26 -2.65 11.89
N CYS A 371 -8.29 -1.80 11.88
CA CYS A 371 -9.53 -2.01 12.61
C CYS A 371 -10.80 -1.81 11.76
N LEU A 372 -11.88 -2.45 12.17
CA LEU A 372 -13.25 -2.23 11.68
C LEU A 372 -14.10 -1.72 12.83
N LEU A 373 -14.40 -0.43 12.86
CA LEU A 373 -15.24 0.20 13.88
C LEU A 373 -16.61 0.54 13.26
N GLY A 374 -17.60 -0.30 13.55
CA GLY A 374 -18.99 -0.15 13.11
C GLY A 374 -19.83 0.65 14.09
N GLY A 375 -20.72 1.50 13.58
CA GLY A 375 -21.60 2.34 14.40
C GLY A 375 -20.87 3.36 15.31
N ALA A 376 -21.51 3.74 16.42
CA ALA A 376 -21.02 4.79 17.31
C ALA A 376 -19.95 4.30 18.31
N VAL A 377 -18.68 4.37 17.92
CA VAL A 377 -17.54 4.05 18.80
C VAL A 377 -16.81 5.33 19.19
N VAL A 378 -16.95 5.77 20.44
CA VAL A 378 -16.31 6.98 20.98
C VAL A 378 -14.95 6.62 21.58
N VAL A 379 -13.89 7.27 21.10
CA VAL A 379 -12.51 7.02 21.53
C VAL A 379 -11.88 8.35 21.95
N GLY A 380 -11.60 8.50 23.24
CA GLY A 380 -10.90 9.66 23.77
C GLY A 380 -9.36 9.60 23.58
N PRO A 381 -8.61 10.53 24.18
CA PRO A 381 -7.18 10.69 23.92
C PRO A 381 -6.33 9.60 24.60
N GLY A 382 -5.15 9.32 24.06
CA GLY A 382 -4.21 8.36 24.64
C GLY A 382 -4.72 6.92 24.63
N ASN A 383 -5.59 6.59 23.67
CA ASN A 383 -6.05 5.22 23.44
C ASN A 383 -5.41 4.66 22.17
N VAL A 384 -5.02 3.38 22.20
CA VAL A 384 -4.52 2.63 21.05
C VAL A 384 -5.43 1.44 20.83
N ILE A 385 -6.00 1.35 19.62
CA ILE A 385 -6.87 0.26 19.20
C ILE A 385 -6.24 -0.38 17.96
N GLN A 386 -5.88 -1.66 18.04
CA GLN A 386 -5.21 -2.38 16.97
C GLN A 386 -5.90 -3.72 16.67
N HIS A 387 -5.98 -4.13 15.41
CA HIS A 387 -6.45 -5.47 15.05
C HIS A 387 -7.83 -5.84 15.63
N CYS A 388 -8.72 -4.84 15.72
CA CYS A 388 -10.03 -4.99 16.35
C CYS A 388 -11.18 -4.86 15.33
N SER A 389 -12.24 -5.64 15.53
CA SER A 389 -13.52 -5.46 14.86
C SER A 389 -14.60 -5.20 15.90
N LEU A 390 -15.03 -3.95 16.07
CA LEU A 390 -15.93 -3.53 17.15
C LEU A 390 -17.21 -2.89 16.63
N GLU A 391 -18.33 -3.12 17.32
CA GLU A 391 -19.67 -2.63 16.95
C GLU A 391 -20.28 -1.79 18.09
N GLY A 392 -20.52 -0.51 17.78
CA GLY A 392 -21.11 0.48 18.68
C GLY A 392 -22.53 0.14 19.14
N PRO A 393 -23.06 0.84 20.16
CA PRO A 393 -22.43 1.97 20.86
C PRO A 393 -21.34 1.52 21.85
N LEU A 394 -20.17 2.17 21.83
CA LEU A 394 -19.05 1.92 22.74
C LEU A 394 -18.40 3.23 23.20
N HIS A 395 -17.92 3.27 24.45
CA HIS A 395 -17.25 4.43 25.03
C HIS A 395 -15.90 4.04 25.65
N ILE A 396 -14.81 4.44 24.99
CA ILE A 396 -13.43 4.20 25.42
C ILE A 396 -12.85 5.56 25.82
N ARG A 397 -12.62 5.76 27.13
CA ARG A 397 -12.30 7.08 27.68
C ARG A 397 -10.86 7.49 27.43
N SER A 398 -9.89 6.92 28.13
CA SER A 398 -8.48 7.33 28.00
C SER A 398 -7.54 6.23 28.48
N GLY A 399 -6.30 6.24 27.96
CA GLY A 399 -5.22 5.38 28.46
C GLY A 399 -5.41 3.89 28.19
N CYS A 400 -6.26 3.51 27.24
CA CYS A 400 -6.56 2.11 26.95
C CYS A 400 -5.73 1.56 25.80
N LEU A 401 -5.34 0.29 25.90
CA LEU A 401 -4.82 -0.51 24.79
C LEU A 401 -5.79 -1.65 24.50
N LEU A 402 -6.40 -1.66 23.33
CA LEU A 402 -7.28 -2.74 22.88
C LEU A 402 -6.69 -3.41 21.64
N THR A 403 -6.43 -4.72 21.72
CA THR A 403 -5.90 -5.48 20.58
C THR A 403 -6.58 -6.84 20.41
N GLY A 404 -6.78 -7.26 19.17
CA GLY A 404 -7.30 -8.59 18.84
C GLY A 404 -8.76 -8.83 19.25
N LEU A 405 -9.57 -7.78 19.45
CA LEU A 405 -10.97 -7.91 19.86
C LEU A 405 -11.89 -8.08 18.64
N ASP A 406 -12.94 -8.90 18.76
CA ASP A 406 -13.88 -9.16 17.67
C ASP A 406 -15.29 -8.64 17.96
N VAL A 407 -16.20 -8.86 17.02
CA VAL A 407 -17.59 -8.37 17.12
C VAL A 407 -18.29 -8.96 18.35
N ALA A 408 -17.95 -10.20 18.75
CA ALA A 408 -18.53 -10.83 19.95
C ALA A 408 -18.07 -10.12 21.24
N SER A 409 -16.84 -9.62 21.27
CA SER A 409 -16.35 -8.79 22.39
C SER A 409 -17.16 -7.50 22.57
N SER A 410 -17.72 -6.94 21.50
CA SER A 410 -18.42 -5.66 21.52
C SER A 410 -19.59 -5.63 22.50
N ALA A 411 -20.44 -6.68 22.48
CA ALA A 411 -21.61 -6.75 23.35
C ALA A 411 -21.26 -6.66 24.83
N THR A 412 -20.13 -7.24 25.22
CA THR A 412 -19.64 -7.25 26.61
C THR A 412 -19.02 -5.90 27.01
N LEU A 413 -18.38 -5.21 26.06
CA LEU A 413 -17.79 -3.90 26.29
C LEU A 413 -18.84 -2.81 26.50
N ARG A 414 -20.05 -2.93 25.94
CA ARG A 414 -21.11 -1.90 26.04
C ARG A 414 -21.50 -1.55 27.47
N SER A 415 -21.41 -2.50 28.39
CA SER A 415 -21.77 -2.30 29.81
C SER A 415 -20.64 -1.74 30.66
N HIS A 416 -19.48 -1.43 30.07
CA HIS A 416 -18.29 -1.02 30.81
C HIS A 416 -17.74 0.31 30.27
N LEU A 417 -17.33 1.20 31.17
CA LEU A 417 -16.58 2.39 30.82
C LEU A 417 -15.09 2.05 30.93
N LEU A 418 -14.38 2.00 29.80
CA LEU A 418 -12.96 1.63 29.77
C LEU A 418 -12.08 2.86 30.03
N GLN A 419 -11.22 2.77 31.04
CA GLN A 419 -10.25 3.81 31.38
C GLN A 419 -8.99 3.16 31.99
N ASP A 420 -7.82 3.52 31.46
CA ASP A 420 -6.50 3.06 31.91
C ASP A 420 -6.38 1.52 31.99
N VAL A 421 -6.96 0.81 31.01
CA VAL A 421 -6.97 -0.66 30.94
C VAL A 421 -6.34 -1.18 29.65
N VAL A 422 -5.69 -2.34 29.75
CA VAL A 422 -5.14 -3.08 28.62
C VAL A 422 -5.96 -4.35 28.43
N ILE A 423 -6.53 -4.53 27.24
CA ILE A 423 -7.32 -5.71 26.88
C ILE A 423 -6.74 -6.29 25.59
N GLN A 424 -6.32 -7.55 25.64
CA GLN A 424 -5.69 -8.21 24.51
C GLN A 424 -6.39 -9.54 24.25
N GLY A 425 -6.71 -9.81 22.99
CA GLY A 425 -7.15 -11.11 22.51
C GLY A 425 -5.99 -11.86 21.89
N HIS A 426 -5.76 -13.09 22.33
CA HIS A 426 -4.65 -13.95 21.94
C HIS A 426 -5.19 -15.20 21.27
N VAL A 427 -4.56 -15.62 20.18
CA VAL A 427 -4.79 -16.96 19.62
C VAL A 427 -3.75 -17.90 20.20
N ILE A 428 -4.20 -18.96 20.88
CA ILE A 428 -3.29 -19.97 21.44
C ILE A 428 -3.59 -21.35 20.85
N ARG A 429 -2.56 -22.20 20.85
CA ARG A 429 -2.63 -23.59 20.39
C ARG A 429 -2.29 -24.54 21.52
N LEU A 430 -3.31 -25.19 22.07
CA LEU A 430 -3.20 -26.23 23.08
C LEU A 430 -3.19 -27.60 22.40
N ARG A 431 -1.98 -28.12 22.14
CA ARG A 431 -1.78 -29.38 21.38
C ARG A 431 -2.44 -29.31 19.99
N HIS A 432 -3.63 -29.88 19.82
CA HIS A 432 -4.38 -29.92 18.56
C HIS A 432 -5.58 -28.97 18.53
N MET A 433 -5.80 -28.19 19.60
CA MET A 433 -6.92 -27.26 19.71
C MET A 433 -6.41 -25.82 19.63
N SER A 434 -6.98 -25.03 18.72
CA SER A 434 -6.79 -23.58 18.69
C SER A 434 -7.96 -22.92 19.41
N CYS A 435 -7.67 -21.95 20.29
CA CYS A 435 -8.70 -21.16 20.94
C CYS A 435 -8.25 -19.71 21.14
N LYS A 436 -9.25 -18.83 21.29
CA LYS A 436 -9.04 -17.42 21.59
C LYS A 436 -9.16 -17.19 23.09
N VAL A 437 -8.13 -16.60 23.68
CA VAL A 437 -8.07 -16.26 25.10
C VAL A 437 -7.89 -14.77 25.23
N PHE A 438 -8.46 -14.18 26.28
CA PHE A 438 -8.31 -12.76 26.55
C PHE A 438 -7.44 -12.54 27.78
N THR A 439 -6.67 -11.45 27.78
CA THR A 439 -6.03 -10.92 28.97
C THR A 439 -6.56 -9.52 29.29
N LEU A 440 -6.47 -9.17 30.56
CA LEU A 440 -6.92 -7.89 31.11
C LEU A 440 -5.92 -7.46 32.18
N SER A 441 -5.38 -6.25 32.06
CA SER A 441 -4.54 -5.61 33.07
C SER A 441 -4.80 -4.10 33.14
N GLY A 442 -4.27 -3.45 34.17
CA GLY A 442 -4.20 -2.00 34.27
C GLY A 442 -3.03 -1.44 33.47
N ARG A 443 -3.17 -0.20 33.01
CA ARG A 443 -2.13 0.58 32.32
C ARG A 443 -0.88 0.80 33.18
N HIS A 444 -1.04 0.88 34.49
CA HIS A 444 0.01 1.21 35.45
C HIS A 444 0.52 -0.02 36.22
N ASP A 445 0.07 -1.22 35.88
CA ASP A 445 0.51 -2.43 36.54
C ASP A 445 1.96 -2.80 36.17
N ASP A 446 2.75 -3.12 37.18
CA ASP A 446 4.06 -3.76 36.99
C ASP A 446 3.89 -5.28 36.94
N TRP A 447 4.16 -5.84 35.77
CA TRP A 447 4.03 -7.27 35.51
C TRP A 447 5.04 -8.12 36.28
N GLN A 448 6.24 -7.58 36.56
CA GLN A 448 7.35 -8.29 37.20
C GLN A 448 7.45 -8.00 38.70
N GLY A 449 6.90 -6.89 39.14
CA GLY A 449 6.85 -6.50 40.55
C GLY A 449 6.24 -7.60 41.43
N THR A 450 6.85 -7.81 42.60
CA THR A 450 6.35 -8.79 43.57
C THR A 450 4.93 -8.42 43.99
N ALA A 451 4.01 -9.40 43.95
CA ALA A 451 2.62 -9.27 44.33
C ALA A 451 2.46 -9.25 45.87
N THR A 452 3.10 -8.27 46.53
CA THR A 452 2.88 -7.99 47.95
C THR A 452 1.62 -7.14 48.14
N GLU A 453 1.03 -7.22 49.33
CA GLU A 453 -0.18 -6.46 49.67
C GLU A 453 0.05 -4.93 49.67
N GLU A 454 1.30 -4.51 49.88
CA GLU A 454 1.67 -3.08 50.02
C GLU A 454 2.12 -2.43 48.71
N ASN A 455 2.78 -3.16 47.78
CA ASN A 455 3.43 -2.55 46.62
C ASN A 455 3.00 -3.11 45.24
N GLY A 456 2.37 -4.29 45.17
CA GLY A 456 1.94 -4.87 43.89
C GLY A 456 0.54 -4.42 43.48
N THR A 457 0.31 -4.18 42.19
CA THR A 457 -1.01 -3.81 41.65
C THR A 457 -1.52 -4.79 40.60
N PHE A 458 -2.86 -4.86 40.50
CA PHE A 458 -3.57 -5.45 39.39
C PHE A 458 -4.82 -4.61 39.09
N LEU A 459 -5.04 -4.26 37.82
CA LEU A 459 -6.06 -3.32 37.36
C LEU A 459 -5.89 -1.93 37.97
N ASN A 460 -4.63 -1.48 38.11
CA ASN A 460 -4.25 -0.21 38.74
C ASN A 460 -4.62 -0.13 40.23
N LEU A 461 -4.91 -1.25 40.88
CA LEU A 461 -5.31 -1.31 42.29
C LEU A 461 -4.38 -2.23 43.08
N PRO A 462 -4.07 -1.92 44.35
CA PRO A 462 -3.33 -2.83 45.20
C PRO A 462 -4.02 -4.19 45.30
N TRP A 463 -3.24 -5.28 45.31
CA TRP A 463 -3.76 -6.65 45.41
C TRP A 463 -4.75 -6.83 46.57
N ALA A 464 -4.47 -6.23 47.74
CA ALA A 464 -5.36 -6.30 48.90
C ALA A 464 -6.76 -5.72 48.63
N ALA A 465 -6.83 -4.59 47.93
CA ALA A 465 -8.10 -3.96 47.54
C ALA A 465 -8.85 -4.84 46.54
N LEU A 466 -8.13 -5.47 45.60
CA LEU A 466 -8.71 -6.38 44.63
C LEU A 466 -9.26 -7.64 45.30
N TYR A 467 -8.54 -8.26 46.24
CA TYR A 467 -9.02 -9.43 46.99
C TYR A 467 -10.27 -9.10 47.79
N HIS A 468 -10.29 -7.95 48.46
CA HIS A 468 -11.45 -7.52 49.23
C HIS A 468 -12.68 -7.30 48.34
N ARG A 469 -12.50 -6.65 47.18
CA ARG A 469 -13.59 -6.39 46.23
C ARG A 469 -14.11 -7.66 45.56
N THR A 470 -13.21 -8.50 45.06
CA THR A 470 -13.54 -9.62 44.18
C THR A 470 -13.81 -10.93 44.91
N GLY A 471 -13.33 -11.07 46.15
CA GLY A 471 -13.33 -12.34 46.89
C GLY A 471 -12.33 -13.37 46.36
N ILE A 472 -11.46 -13.00 45.41
CA ILE A 472 -10.31 -13.81 44.96
C ILE A 472 -9.31 -13.94 46.11
N ARG A 473 -8.70 -15.12 46.24
CA ARG A 473 -7.66 -15.41 47.23
C ARG A 473 -6.34 -15.71 46.52
N SER A 474 -5.21 -15.48 47.19
CA SER A 474 -3.88 -15.79 46.65
C SER A 474 -3.76 -17.26 46.17
N GLN A 475 -4.35 -18.20 46.92
CA GLN A 475 -4.41 -19.63 46.55
C GLN A 475 -5.23 -19.93 45.27
N ASP A 476 -6.11 -19.01 44.84
CA ASP A 476 -6.82 -19.16 43.57
C ASP A 476 -5.90 -18.87 42.38
N LEU A 477 -4.79 -18.15 42.60
CA LEU A 477 -3.91 -17.60 41.55
C LEU A 477 -2.58 -18.33 41.42
N TRP A 478 -2.00 -18.76 42.55
CA TRP A 478 -0.69 -19.41 42.58
C TRP A 478 -0.77 -20.77 43.26
N SER A 479 0.01 -21.74 42.75
CA SER A 479 0.25 -23.01 43.45
C SER A 479 0.92 -22.74 44.81
N PRO A 480 0.66 -23.55 45.84
CA PRO A 480 1.40 -23.49 47.10
C PRO A 480 2.93 -23.56 46.94
N ASP A 481 3.42 -24.16 45.84
CA ASP A 481 4.84 -24.31 45.53
C ASP A 481 5.53 -23.01 45.09
N VAL A 482 4.76 -21.95 44.75
CA VAL A 482 5.33 -20.65 44.36
C VAL A 482 5.57 -19.79 45.62
N PRO A 483 6.83 -19.50 45.98
CA PRO A 483 7.16 -18.70 47.15
C PRO A 483 6.57 -17.29 47.05
N PRO A 484 6.10 -16.68 48.16
CA PRO A 484 5.49 -15.34 48.14
C PRO A 484 6.37 -14.25 47.51
N ASP A 485 7.69 -14.31 47.69
CA ASP A 485 8.69 -13.39 47.12
C ASP A 485 8.81 -13.49 45.60
N LYS A 486 8.34 -14.60 45.01
CA LYS A 486 8.35 -14.85 43.55
C LYS A 486 6.98 -14.71 42.89
N ARG A 487 5.93 -14.42 43.65
CA ARG A 487 4.58 -14.20 43.10
C ARG A 487 4.54 -12.83 42.43
N CYS A 488 4.08 -12.76 41.19
CA CYS A 488 3.89 -11.53 40.44
C CYS A 488 2.73 -11.69 39.46
N LEU A 489 2.38 -10.62 38.74
CA LEU A 489 1.29 -10.65 37.78
C LEU A 489 1.58 -11.62 36.61
N LEU A 490 2.84 -11.71 36.16
CA LEU A 490 3.24 -12.63 35.06
C LEU A 490 2.88 -14.09 35.33
N ASN A 491 3.05 -14.57 36.56
CA ASN A 491 2.85 -15.97 36.93
C ASN A 491 1.53 -16.25 37.66
N ALA A 492 0.66 -15.24 37.80
CA ALA A 492 -0.67 -15.39 38.37
C ALA A 492 -1.65 -16.04 37.36
N ARG A 493 -2.32 -17.14 37.72
CA ARG A 493 -3.30 -17.82 36.85
C ARG A 493 -4.64 -17.10 36.82
N LEU A 494 -4.67 -15.97 36.13
CA LEU A 494 -5.82 -15.07 36.05
C LEU A 494 -6.76 -15.37 34.89
N PHE A 495 -6.23 -15.87 33.77
CA PHE A 495 -6.92 -15.81 32.49
C PHE A 495 -7.65 -17.13 32.18
N PRO A 496 -9.00 -17.14 32.12
CA PRO A 496 -9.76 -18.33 31.77
C PRO A 496 -9.47 -18.79 30.34
N VAL A 497 -9.20 -20.09 30.18
CA VAL A 497 -8.85 -20.70 28.89
C VAL A 497 -9.87 -21.76 28.47
N LEU A 498 -10.32 -22.61 29.40
CA LEU A 498 -11.35 -23.63 29.12
C LEU A 498 -12.33 -23.74 30.28
N CYS A 499 -13.61 -23.92 29.98
CA CYS A 499 -14.66 -24.23 30.95
C CYS A 499 -15.56 -25.33 30.36
N VAL A 500 -15.87 -26.37 31.16
CA VAL A 500 -16.62 -27.55 30.69
C VAL A 500 -18.08 -27.23 30.39
N SER A 501 -18.66 -26.24 31.09
CA SER A 501 -20.10 -25.97 31.09
C SER A 501 -20.51 -24.69 30.35
N GLU A 502 -19.57 -23.81 30.00
CA GLU A 502 -19.88 -22.46 29.49
C GLU A 502 -18.85 -22.02 28.43
N PRO A 503 -19.29 -21.33 27.35
CA PRO A 503 -18.36 -20.71 26.40
C PRO A 503 -17.63 -19.55 27.09
N LEU A 504 -16.31 -19.53 26.96
CA LEU A 504 -15.48 -18.44 27.49
C LEU A 504 -15.36 -17.32 26.44
N GLY A 505 -15.57 -16.09 26.89
CA GLY A 505 -15.36 -14.88 26.11
C GLY A 505 -14.88 -13.75 27.01
N LEU A 506 -14.77 -12.54 26.46
CA LEU A 506 -14.27 -11.37 27.19
C LEU A 506 -15.08 -11.08 28.49
N GLY A 507 -16.36 -11.44 28.53
CA GLY A 507 -17.21 -11.32 29.74
C GLY A 507 -16.70 -12.10 30.95
N GLY A 508 -15.94 -13.18 30.76
CA GLY A 508 -15.30 -13.92 31.84
C GLY A 508 -14.22 -13.14 32.59
N LEU A 509 -13.79 -11.98 32.06
CA LEU A 509 -12.78 -11.11 32.64
C LEU A 509 -13.33 -9.73 33.02
N LEU A 510 -14.24 -9.15 32.24
CA LEU A 510 -14.66 -7.76 32.49
C LEU A 510 -15.37 -7.54 33.82
N TRP A 511 -15.93 -8.59 34.43
CA TRP A 511 -16.48 -8.51 35.79
C TRP A 511 -15.44 -8.01 36.82
N LEU A 512 -14.14 -8.20 36.55
CA LEU A 512 -13.05 -7.72 37.38
C LEU A 512 -12.97 -6.18 37.43
N LEU A 513 -13.50 -5.47 36.43
CA LEU A 513 -13.56 -4.00 36.38
C LEU A 513 -14.73 -3.42 37.17
N GLY A 514 -15.77 -4.22 37.43
CA GLY A 514 -17.03 -3.79 38.03
C GLY A 514 -17.24 -4.26 39.47
N SER A 515 -18.51 -4.24 39.88
CA SER A 515 -18.95 -4.88 41.14
C SER A 515 -19.29 -6.35 40.85
N PRO A 516 -18.59 -7.32 41.44
CA PRO A 516 -18.74 -8.73 41.12
C PRO A 516 -20.05 -9.31 41.67
N GLU A 517 -20.77 -10.05 40.83
CA GLU A 517 -21.84 -10.94 41.28
C GLU A 517 -21.24 -12.28 41.74
N THR A 518 -21.85 -12.92 42.75
CA THR A 518 -21.29 -14.15 43.36
C THR A 518 -21.10 -15.29 42.35
N TRP A 519 -21.97 -15.39 41.34
CA TRP A 519 -21.87 -16.43 40.31
C TRP A 519 -20.66 -16.21 39.37
N GLN A 520 -20.24 -14.96 39.12
CA GLN A 520 -19.12 -14.65 38.24
C GLN A 520 -17.80 -15.16 38.82
N LEU A 521 -17.58 -14.94 40.13
CA LEU A 521 -16.42 -15.51 40.84
C LEU A 521 -16.45 -17.04 40.83
N GLN A 522 -17.62 -17.66 40.99
CA GLN A 522 -17.74 -19.13 40.96
C GLN A 522 -17.47 -19.69 39.57
N SER A 523 -17.99 -19.07 38.52
CA SER A 523 -17.71 -19.47 37.13
C SER A 523 -16.21 -19.30 36.82
N TRP A 524 -15.61 -18.17 37.20
CA TRP A 524 -14.17 -17.92 37.03
C TRP A 524 -13.30 -18.95 37.77
N ARG A 525 -13.67 -19.37 39.00
CA ARG A 525 -12.96 -20.43 39.74
C ARG A 525 -13.09 -21.81 39.10
N ARG A 526 -14.22 -22.10 38.44
CA ARG A 526 -14.46 -23.38 37.74
C ARG A 526 -13.71 -23.46 36.42
N ALA A 527 -13.41 -22.33 35.79
CA ALA A 527 -12.62 -22.30 34.58
C ALA A 527 -11.18 -22.74 34.84
N TRP A 528 -10.63 -23.52 33.92
CA TRP A 528 -9.20 -23.77 33.83
C TRP A 528 -8.52 -22.47 33.36
N ARG A 529 -7.56 -21.99 34.16
CA ARG A 529 -6.93 -20.69 34.01
C ARG A 529 -5.42 -20.85 33.80
N MET A 530 -4.84 -19.96 33.01
CA MET A 530 -3.41 -19.87 32.77
C MET A 530 -2.88 -18.51 33.22
N SER A 531 -1.60 -18.46 33.58
CA SER A 531 -0.87 -17.21 33.70
C SER A 531 -0.39 -16.72 32.33
N TRP A 532 0.05 -15.47 32.25
CA TRP A 532 0.70 -14.98 31.02
C TRP A 532 1.97 -15.78 30.71
N GLU A 533 2.74 -16.12 31.75
CA GLU A 533 3.96 -16.91 31.61
C GLU A 533 3.73 -18.31 31.02
N GLU A 534 2.58 -18.92 31.32
CA GLU A 534 2.16 -20.19 30.73
C GLU A 534 1.60 -19.99 29.32
N MET A 535 0.85 -18.90 29.10
CA MET A 535 0.20 -18.59 27.83
C MET A 535 1.20 -18.31 26.71
N ARG A 536 2.30 -17.59 27.00
CA ARG A 536 3.32 -17.22 26.00
C ARG A 536 3.88 -18.44 25.24
N ALA A 537 4.00 -19.58 25.92
CA ALA A 537 4.53 -20.82 25.33
C ALA A 537 3.54 -21.52 24.39
N CYS A 538 2.29 -21.06 24.37
CA CYS A 538 1.20 -21.61 23.57
C CYS A 538 0.70 -20.63 22.49
N LEU A 539 1.32 -19.45 22.34
CA LEU A 539 0.89 -18.44 21.36
C LEU A 539 0.99 -19.00 19.94
N ASP A 540 -0.06 -18.79 19.16
CA ASP A 540 -0.15 -19.19 17.76
C ASP A 540 0.12 -17.99 16.86
N GLN A 541 1.40 -17.66 16.70
CA GLN A 541 1.84 -16.46 15.98
C GLN A 541 1.48 -16.48 14.49
N GLU A 542 1.43 -17.67 13.87
CA GLU A 542 0.97 -17.81 12.49
C GLU A 542 -0.51 -17.44 12.36
N ALA A 543 -1.36 -17.98 13.25
CA ALA A 543 -2.78 -17.66 13.26
C ALA A 543 -3.04 -16.19 13.59
N GLU A 544 -2.24 -15.60 14.48
CA GLU A 544 -2.33 -14.18 14.82
C GLU A 544 -1.99 -13.28 13.62
N LEU A 545 -0.86 -13.52 12.92
CA LEU A 545 -0.53 -12.79 11.69
C LEU A 545 -1.59 -12.95 10.60
N ALA A 546 -2.15 -14.15 10.45
CA ALA A 546 -3.24 -14.43 9.51
C ALA A 546 -4.52 -13.66 9.89
N SER A 547 -4.86 -13.58 11.17
CA SER A 547 -5.99 -12.81 11.69
C SER A 547 -5.83 -11.31 11.39
N ARG A 548 -4.65 -10.74 11.65
CA ARG A 548 -4.34 -9.34 11.31
C ARG A 548 -4.52 -9.08 9.81
N ARG A 549 -4.06 -9.99 8.96
CA ARG A 549 -4.22 -9.89 7.51
C ARG A 549 -5.68 -9.97 7.08
N ALA A 550 -6.47 -10.85 7.68
CA ALA A 550 -7.90 -10.96 7.38
C ALA A 550 -8.65 -9.64 7.66
N ILE A 551 -8.32 -8.93 8.74
CA ILE A 551 -8.92 -7.61 9.03
C ILE A 551 -8.49 -6.58 7.97
N PHE A 552 -7.21 -6.58 7.58
CA PHE A 552 -6.70 -5.70 6.53
C PHE A 552 -7.44 -5.94 5.19
N VAL A 553 -7.68 -7.20 4.82
CA VAL A 553 -8.45 -7.56 3.61
C VAL A 553 -9.87 -7.00 3.65
N LEU A 554 -10.57 -7.17 4.77
CA LEU A 554 -11.93 -6.64 4.93
C LEU A 554 -11.95 -5.11 4.85
N GLN A 555 -10.97 -4.44 5.47
CA GLN A 555 -10.83 -2.99 5.37
C GLN A 555 -10.51 -2.55 3.94
N ALA A 556 -9.64 -3.26 3.22
CA ALA A 556 -9.30 -2.99 1.83
C ALA A 556 -10.53 -3.08 0.92
N GLN A 557 -11.37 -4.11 1.10
CA GLN A 557 -12.64 -4.24 0.36
C GLN A 557 -13.58 -3.06 0.64
N ARG A 558 -13.75 -2.65 1.91
CA ARG A 558 -14.55 -1.47 2.27
C ARG A 558 -13.97 -0.17 1.69
N LYS A 559 -12.64 -0.03 1.69
CA LYS A 559 -11.93 1.12 1.10
C LYS A 559 -12.20 1.22 -0.40
N VAL A 560 -12.10 0.11 -1.14
CA VAL A 560 -12.41 0.06 -2.58
C VAL A 560 -13.85 0.46 -2.86
N GLN A 561 -14.80 -0.14 -2.14
CA GLN A 561 -16.22 0.21 -2.29
C GLN A 561 -16.45 1.70 -2.02
N ARG A 562 -15.89 2.23 -0.93
CA ARG A 562 -16.02 3.65 -0.57
C ARG A 562 -15.41 4.57 -1.62
N VAL A 563 -14.18 4.29 -2.07
CA VAL A 563 -13.47 5.12 -3.07
C VAL A 563 -14.27 5.20 -4.38
N LEU A 564 -14.82 4.07 -4.83
CA LEU A 564 -15.59 4.02 -6.07
C LEU A 564 -16.97 4.67 -5.91
N MET A 565 -17.72 4.33 -4.85
CA MET A 565 -19.06 4.86 -4.62
C MET A 565 -19.08 6.36 -4.30
N GLU A 566 -18.07 6.87 -3.59
CA GLU A 566 -17.91 8.30 -3.30
C GLU A 566 -17.14 9.04 -4.41
N GLN A 567 -16.78 8.36 -5.51
CA GLN A 567 -16.05 8.92 -6.66
C GLN A 567 -14.75 9.66 -6.25
N LYS A 568 -14.04 9.14 -5.26
CA LYS A 568 -12.80 9.75 -4.76
C LYS A 568 -11.68 9.66 -5.79
N ASN A 569 -10.91 10.74 -5.91
CA ASN A 569 -9.74 10.80 -6.80
C ASN A 569 -8.50 10.23 -6.10
N CYS A 570 -8.45 8.91 -5.93
CA CYS A 570 -7.24 8.21 -5.49
C CYS A 570 -7.05 6.90 -6.27
N SER A 571 -5.78 6.51 -6.42
CA SER A 571 -5.41 5.27 -7.10
C SER A 571 -5.68 4.07 -6.22
N LEU A 572 -6.38 3.08 -6.76
CA LEU A 572 -6.57 1.77 -6.12
C LEU A 572 -5.46 0.77 -6.49
N LEU A 573 -4.54 1.14 -7.38
CA LEU A 573 -3.49 0.25 -7.88
C LEU A 573 -2.55 -0.28 -6.76
N PRO A 574 -2.11 0.53 -5.77
CA PRO A 574 -1.29 0.01 -4.68
C PRO A 574 -2.02 -1.07 -3.86
N LEU A 575 -3.32 -0.92 -3.66
CA LEU A 575 -4.15 -1.89 -2.95
C LEU A 575 -4.45 -3.13 -3.80
N ILE A 576 -4.66 -2.96 -5.11
CA ILE A 576 -4.79 -4.06 -6.08
C ILE A 576 -3.52 -4.93 -6.08
N ARG A 577 -2.34 -4.31 -6.10
CA ARG A 577 -1.05 -5.03 -6.01
C ARG A 577 -0.96 -5.80 -4.71
N SER A 578 -1.34 -5.18 -3.60
CA SER A 578 -1.39 -5.81 -2.27
C SER A 578 -2.28 -7.05 -2.27
N ALA A 579 -3.48 -6.95 -2.85
CA ALA A 579 -4.42 -8.05 -2.97
C ALA A 579 -3.85 -9.26 -3.70
N VAL A 580 -3.09 -9.03 -4.77
CA VAL A 580 -2.46 -10.12 -5.53
C VAL A 580 -1.29 -10.74 -4.78
N LEU A 581 -0.42 -9.93 -4.18
CA LEU A 581 0.76 -10.39 -3.46
C LEU A 581 0.36 -11.20 -2.22
N GLU A 582 -0.64 -10.73 -1.49
CA GLU A 582 -1.06 -11.35 -0.22
C GLU A 582 -2.14 -12.43 -0.39
N GLY A 583 -2.57 -12.70 -1.62
CA GLY A 583 -3.42 -13.84 -1.97
C GLY A 583 -4.92 -13.63 -1.77
N PHE A 584 -5.40 -12.38 -1.78
CA PHE A 584 -6.82 -12.04 -1.65
C PHE A 584 -7.42 -11.39 -2.92
N GLY A 585 -6.76 -11.52 -4.06
CA GLY A 585 -7.22 -10.97 -5.35
C GLY A 585 -8.62 -11.44 -5.76
N GLU A 586 -8.99 -12.69 -5.52
CA GLU A 586 -10.35 -13.17 -5.85
C GLU A 586 -11.44 -12.50 -5.01
N ALA A 587 -11.21 -12.31 -3.71
CA ALA A 587 -12.14 -11.60 -2.84
C ALA A 587 -12.30 -10.13 -3.26
N LEU A 588 -11.24 -9.51 -3.80
CA LEU A 588 -11.31 -8.16 -4.35
C LEU A 588 -12.05 -8.12 -5.71
N LEU A 589 -11.91 -9.14 -6.55
CA LEU A 589 -12.72 -9.27 -7.79
C LEU A 589 -14.21 -9.31 -7.46
N ASP A 590 -14.62 -10.09 -6.46
CA ASP A 590 -16.02 -10.18 -6.05
C ASP A 590 -16.56 -8.83 -5.54
N THR A 591 -15.76 -8.09 -4.76
CA THR A 591 -16.11 -6.73 -4.32
C THR A 591 -16.29 -5.77 -5.50
N LEU A 592 -15.38 -5.80 -6.48
CA LEU A 592 -15.45 -4.93 -7.65
C LEU A 592 -16.64 -5.28 -8.55
N ASP A 593 -16.93 -6.58 -8.74
CA ASP A 593 -18.13 -7.04 -9.44
C ASP A 593 -19.40 -6.54 -8.74
N GLN A 594 -19.44 -6.62 -7.41
CA GLN A 594 -20.57 -6.13 -6.62
C GLN A 594 -20.77 -4.62 -6.77
N VAL A 595 -19.69 -3.83 -6.73
CA VAL A 595 -19.74 -2.37 -6.97
C VAL A 595 -20.27 -2.08 -8.37
N ALA A 596 -19.72 -2.72 -9.40
CA ALA A 596 -20.13 -2.51 -10.78
C ALA A 596 -21.58 -2.93 -11.04
N ALA A 597 -22.06 -4.00 -10.40
CA ALA A 597 -23.41 -4.54 -10.60
C ALA A 597 -24.51 -3.79 -9.83
N THR A 598 -24.18 -3.09 -8.73
CA THR A 598 -25.17 -2.41 -7.88
C THR A 598 -25.31 -0.92 -8.14
N THR A 599 -24.30 -0.28 -8.74
CA THR A 599 -24.38 1.14 -9.07
C THR A 599 -25.28 1.37 -10.29
N GLU A 600 -26.07 2.44 -10.25
CA GLU A 600 -26.79 2.97 -11.42
C GLU A 600 -25.92 3.97 -12.23
N ASP A 601 -24.83 4.46 -11.64
CA ASP A 601 -23.91 5.39 -12.28
C ASP A 601 -22.95 4.66 -13.24
N LEU A 602 -23.01 5.04 -14.52
CA LEU A 602 -22.20 4.44 -15.58
C LEU A 602 -20.70 4.68 -15.40
N GLY A 603 -20.30 5.82 -14.84
CA GLY A 603 -18.90 6.16 -14.55
C GLY A 603 -18.34 5.28 -13.44
N ILE A 604 -19.09 5.11 -12.34
CA ILE A 604 -18.70 4.20 -11.25
C ILE A 604 -18.55 2.76 -11.77
N ALA A 605 -19.53 2.28 -12.56
CA ALA A 605 -19.47 0.94 -13.13
C ALA A 605 -18.27 0.76 -14.09
N ALA A 606 -18.01 1.74 -14.97
CA ALA A 606 -16.86 1.74 -15.86
C ALA A 606 -15.54 1.67 -15.07
N ARG A 607 -15.37 2.54 -14.07
CA ARG A 607 -14.16 2.58 -13.23
C ARG A 607 -13.95 1.28 -12.45
N ALA A 608 -15.02 0.64 -11.99
CA ALA A 608 -14.95 -0.67 -11.33
C ALA A 608 -14.47 -1.76 -12.30
N LEU A 609 -14.97 -1.78 -13.55
CA LEU A 609 -14.49 -2.70 -14.59
C LEU A 609 -13.01 -2.45 -14.96
N ALA A 610 -12.58 -1.19 -15.01
CA ALA A 610 -11.17 -0.82 -15.21
C ALA A 610 -10.29 -1.39 -14.08
N CYS A 611 -10.73 -1.24 -12.82
CA CYS A 611 -10.03 -1.80 -11.67
C CYS A 611 -9.95 -3.34 -11.73
N ILE A 612 -10.97 -4.03 -12.26
CA ILE A 612 -10.91 -5.48 -12.49
C ILE A 612 -9.86 -5.83 -13.56
N ALA A 613 -9.78 -5.06 -14.64
CA ALA A 613 -8.74 -5.26 -15.66
C ALA A 613 -7.34 -5.10 -15.05
N ASP A 614 -7.14 -4.11 -14.18
CA ASP A 614 -5.90 -3.90 -13.45
C ASP A 614 -5.55 -5.03 -12.49
N LEU A 615 -6.54 -5.50 -11.73
CA LEU A 615 -6.38 -6.64 -10.85
C LEU A 615 -5.99 -7.91 -11.62
N LEU A 616 -6.65 -8.21 -12.73
CA LEU A 616 -6.31 -9.34 -13.59
C LEU A 616 -4.89 -9.20 -14.18
N GLY A 617 -4.49 -7.98 -14.58
CA GLY A 617 -3.13 -7.72 -15.04
C GLY A 617 -2.08 -7.90 -13.94
N CYS A 618 -2.38 -7.46 -12.71
CA CYS A 618 -1.52 -7.70 -11.55
C CYS A 618 -1.44 -9.21 -11.21
N MET A 619 -2.57 -9.94 -11.26
CA MET A 619 -2.61 -11.39 -11.05
C MET A 619 -1.75 -12.17 -12.05
N ALA A 620 -1.53 -11.61 -13.24
CA ALA A 620 -0.63 -12.18 -14.24
C ALA A 620 0.86 -12.00 -13.90
N ARG A 621 1.22 -11.22 -12.86
CA ARG A 621 2.60 -11.02 -12.36
C ARG A 621 3.62 -10.58 -13.41
N GLY A 622 3.16 -9.84 -14.43
CA GLY A 622 4.00 -9.42 -15.56
C GLY A 622 4.25 -10.51 -16.61
N GLU A 623 3.69 -11.69 -16.41
CA GLU A 623 3.71 -12.81 -17.34
C GLU A 623 2.47 -12.74 -18.25
N GLY A 624 2.58 -13.02 -19.55
CA GLY A 624 1.44 -12.97 -20.48
C GLY A 624 1.41 -11.77 -21.45
N GLY A 625 2.40 -10.88 -21.39
CA GLY A 625 2.63 -9.82 -22.38
C GLY A 625 1.74 -8.59 -22.23
N LEU A 626 1.72 -7.73 -23.25
CA LEU A 626 0.96 -6.48 -23.26
C LEU A 626 -0.54 -6.73 -23.38
N ARG A 627 -1.38 -5.80 -22.90
CA ARG A 627 -2.84 -5.82 -23.09
C ARG A 627 -3.27 -5.38 -24.52
N SER A 628 -2.56 -5.83 -25.56
CA SER A 628 -2.84 -5.45 -26.96
C SER A 628 -3.66 -6.50 -27.71
N GLY A 629 -4.62 -6.07 -28.53
CA GLY A 629 -5.39 -6.93 -29.44
C GLY A 629 -6.92 -6.73 -29.37
N PRO A 630 -7.69 -7.45 -30.20
CA PRO A 630 -9.14 -7.27 -30.30
C PRO A 630 -9.87 -7.77 -29.07
N THR A 631 -10.93 -7.06 -28.67
CA THR A 631 -11.81 -7.41 -27.53
C THR A 631 -13.00 -8.30 -27.94
N ALA A 632 -13.18 -8.59 -29.23
CA ALA A 632 -14.35 -9.24 -29.83
C ALA A 632 -14.38 -10.78 -29.73
N ASN A 633 -14.00 -11.34 -28.59
CA ASN A 633 -14.12 -12.79 -28.38
C ASN A 633 -15.59 -13.19 -28.21
N LEU A 634 -16.06 -14.16 -29.01
CA LEU A 634 -17.44 -14.65 -29.00
C LEU A 634 -17.92 -15.11 -27.62
N ALA A 635 -17.04 -15.64 -26.77
CA ALA A 635 -17.39 -16.08 -25.42
C ALA A 635 -17.89 -14.92 -24.52
N TRP A 636 -17.44 -13.70 -24.78
CA TRP A 636 -17.77 -12.51 -24.01
C TRP A 636 -18.93 -11.71 -24.62
N ALA A 637 -19.38 -12.08 -25.84
CA ALA A 637 -20.38 -11.32 -26.60
C ALA A 637 -21.72 -11.18 -25.87
N ALA A 638 -22.17 -12.22 -25.17
CA ALA A 638 -23.41 -12.17 -24.40
C ALA A 638 -23.36 -11.11 -23.29
N ALA A 639 -22.22 -10.95 -22.62
CA ALA A 639 -22.04 -9.93 -21.59
C ALA A 639 -22.08 -8.52 -22.19
N PHE A 640 -21.34 -8.30 -23.29
CA PHE A 640 -21.35 -7.01 -24.01
C PHE A 640 -22.75 -6.62 -24.49
N GLN A 641 -23.53 -7.57 -25.01
CA GLN A 641 -24.91 -7.30 -25.43
C GLN A 641 -25.81 -6.81 -24.29
N GLN A 642 -25.62 -7.29 -23.06
CA GLN A 642 -26.39 -6.81 -21.91
C GLN A 642 -25.98 -5.38 -21.53
N LEU A 643 -24.67 -5.10 -21.52
CA LEU A 643 -24.14 -3.75 -21.26
C LEU A 643 -24.61 -2.73 -22.30
N GLU A 644 -24.73 -3.13 -23.58
CA GLU A 644 -25.28 -2.28 -24.63
C GLU A 644 -26.76 -1.96 -24.41
N LYS A 645 -27.54 -2.92 -23.93
CA LYS A 645 -28.99 -2.80 -23.74
C LYS A 645 -29.39 -1.91 -22.56
N GLY A 646 -28.54 -1.72 -21.55
CA GLY A 646 -28.99 -1.10 -20.30
C GLY A 646 -28.68 -1.90 -19.06
N ASP A 647 -28.57 -3.21 -19.18
CA ASP A 647 -28.58 -4.11 -18.03
C ASP A 647 -27.15 -4.32 -17.52
N ILE A 648 -26.68 -3.35 -16.73
CA ILE A 648 -25.33 -3.37 -16.15
C ILE A 648 -25.17 -4.59 -15.23
N ALA A 649 -26.13 -4.83 -14.34
CA ALA A 649 -26.08 -5.93 -13.37
C ALA A 649 -25.94 -7.29 -14.06
N GLN A 650 -26.78 -7.59 -15.06
CA GLN A 650 -26.70 -8.85 -15.78
C GLN A 650 -25.45 -8.93 -16.67
N GLY A 651 -25.00 -7.81 -17.25
CA GLY A 651 -23.75 -7.73 -18.01
C GLY A 651 -22.53 -8.06 -17.15
N VAL A 652 -22.38 -7.42 -15.99
CA VAL A 652 -21.29 -7.69 -15.02
C VAL A 652 -21.32 -9.13 -14.55
N LYS A 653 -22.51 -9.65 -14.20
CA LYS A 653 -22.67 -11.06 -13.80
C LYS A 653 -22.20 -12.02 -14.91
N ALA A 654 -22.52 -11.74 -16.16
CA ALA A 654 -22.07 -12.54 -17.31
C ALA A 654 -20.55 -12.45 -17.53
N LEU A 655 -19.95 -11.25 -17.36
CA LEU A 655 -18.49 -11.09 -17.38
C LEU A 655 -17.82 -11.95 -16.29
N ALA A 656 -18.30 -11.88 -15.05
CA ALA A 656 -17.73 -12.62 -13.93
C ALA A 656 -17.85 -14.15 -14.11
N MET A 657 -18.97 -14.63 -14.65
CA MET A 657 -19.16 -16.05 -14.96
C MET A 657 -18.20 -16.54 -16.05
N GLU A 658 -17.97 -15.75 -17.10
CA GLU A 658 -17.02 -16.11 -18.14
C GLU A 658 -15.58 -16.03 -17.63
N ARG A 659 -15.21 -14.98 -16.88
CA ARG A 659 -13.88 -14.75 -16.29
C ARG A 659 -13.34 -15.96 -15.54
N LYS A 660 -14.17 -16.70 -14.80
CA LYS A 660 -13.76 -17.90 -14.06
C LYS A 660 -13.06 -18.96 -14.93
N LYS A 661 -13.36 -19.02 -16.23
CA LYS A 661 -12.73 -19.93 -17.19
C LYS A 661 -11.32 -19.48 -17.64
N TRP A 662 -10.92 -18.26 -17.28
CA TRP A 662 -9.71 -17.58 -17.77
C TRP A 662 -8.66 -17.33 -16.68
N LEU A 663 -8.92 -17.71 -15.42
CA LEU A 663 -8.01 -17.43 -14.30
C LEU A 663 -6.80 -18.38 -14.19
N SER A 664 -6.73 -19.42 -15.02
CA SER A 664 -5.80 -20.55 -14.83
C SER A 664 -4.34 -20.29 -15.20
N ARG A 665 -4.04 -19.29 -16.03
CA ARG A 665 -2.66 -18.97 -16.46
C ARG A 665 -2.50 -17.50 -16.87
N PRO A 666 -1.29 -16.92 -16.75
CA PRO A 666 -1.05 -15.48 -16.95
C PRO A 666 -1.53 -14.93 -18.30
N ILE A 667 -1.32 -15.64 -19.40
CA ILE A 667 -1.78 -15.22 -20.74
C ILE A 667 -3.32 -15.10 -20.84
N LEU A 668 -4.06 -15.93 -20.10
CA LEU A 668 -5.53 -15.86 -20.08
C LEU A 668 -6.01 -14.72 -19.19
N LEU A 669 -5.32 -14.43 -18.08
CA LEU A 669 -5.57 -13.27 -17.22
C LEU A 669 -5.42 -11.96 -18.00
N VAL A 670 -4.31 -11.79 -18.73
CA VAL A 670 -4.06 -10.61 -19.57
C VAL A 670 -5.12 -10.46 -20.66
N ARG A 671 -5.60 -11.57 -21.25
CA ARG A 671 -6.68 -11.54 -22.25
C ARG A 671 -8.04 -11.22 -21.63
N ALA A 672 -8.35 -11.76 -20.44
CA ALA A 672 -9.56 -11.41 -19.70
C ALA A 672 -9.58 -9.93 -19.32
N ALA A 673 -8.46 -9.37 -18.86
CA ALA A 673 -8.31 -7.94 -18.58
C ALA A 673 -8.71 -7.06 -19.77
N ARG A 674 -8.29 -7.43 -21.00
CA ARG A 674 -8.69 -6.72 -22.23
C ARG A 674 -10.20 -6.78 -22.49
N HIS A 675 -10.86 -7.88 -22.15
CA HIS A 675 -12.31 -7.99 -22.31
C HIS A 675 -13.05 -7.09 -21.30
N TYR A 676 -12.49 -6.91 -20.10
CA TYR A 676 -12.97 -5.93 -19.12
C TYR A 676 -12.76 -4.49 -19.60
N GLU A 677 -11.60 -4.16 -20.18
CA GLU A 677 -11.37 -2.85 -20.85
C GLU A 677 -12.39 -2.63 -21.98
N GLY A 678 -12.71 -3.67 -22.77
CA GLY A 678 -13.76 -3.60 -23.77
C GLY A 678 -15.16 -3.32 -23.19
N ALA A 679 -15.49 -3.95 -22.06
CA ALA A 679 -16.76 -3.72 -21.35
C ALA A 679 -16.85 -2.31 -20.75
N GLU A 680 -15.76 -1.85 -20.14
CA GLU A 680 -15.62 -0.47 -19.66
C GLU A 680 -15.87 0.53 -20.78
N GLN A 681 -15.27 0.33 -21.97
CA GLN A 681 -15.47 1.24 -23.11
C GLN A 681 -16.94 1.31 -23.58
N ILE A 682 -17.70 0.22 -23.46
CA ILE A 682 -19.15 0.24 -23.73
C ILE A 682 -19.85 1.18 -22.73
N LEU A 683 -19.51 1.10 -21.44
CA LEU A 683 -20.10 1.94 -20.41
C LEU A 683 -19.69 3.41 -20.54
N ILE A 684 -18.42 3.68 -20.82
CA ILE A 684 -17.91 5.04 -21.12
C ILE A 684 -18.70 5.64 -22.28
N ARG A 685 -18.84 4.90 -23.39
CA ARG A 685 -19.60 5.37 -24.56
C ARG A 685 -21.04 5.73 -24.16
N ARG A 686 -21.72 4.84 -23.42
CA ARG A 686 -23.10 5.08 -22.97
C ARG A 686 -23.21 6.28 -22.04
N ALA A 687 -22.22 6.49 -21.15
CA ALA A 687 -22.17 7.65 -20.28
C ALA A 687 -22.10 8.96 -21.08
N ILE A 688 -21.26 8.99 -22.13
CA ILE A 688 -21.12 10.15 -23.01
C ILE A 688 -22.35 10.35 -23.90
N LEU A 689 -23.04 9.29 -24.33
CA LEU A 689 -24.29 9.41 -25.10
C LEU A 689 -25.40 10.17 -24.33
N LEU A 690 -25.35 10.20 -23.00
CA LEU A 690 -26.26 11.01 -22.18
C LEU A 690 -26.15 12.53 -22.46
N SER A 691 -25.01 12.98 -22.99
CA SER A 691 -24.77 14.37 -23.40
C SER A 691 -25.65 14.81 -24.57
N SER A 692 -26.27 13.87 -25.29
CA SER A 692 -27.24 14.17 -26.36
C SER A 692 -28.41 15.04 -25.90
N LYS A 693 -28.74 15.03 -24.60
CA LYS A 693 -29.77 15.91 -24.02
C LYS A 693 -29.47 17.40 -24.13
N PHE A 694 -28.21 17.77 -24.34
CA PHE A 694 -27.76 19.16 -24.52
C PHE A 694 -27.79 19.62 -25.99
N ILE A 695 -28.21 18.74 -26.90
CA ILE A 695 -28.37 19.07 -28.32
C ILE A 695 -29.73 19.75 -28.50
N GLY A 696 -29.70 21.07 -28.70
CA GLY A 696 -30.86 21.87 -29.07
C GLY A 696 -30.83 22.27 -30.54
N PHE A 697 -31.99 22.27 -31.19
CA PHE A 697 -32.16 22.81 -32.53
C PHE A 697 -33.50 23.53 -32.65
N TRP A 698 -33.57 24.48 -33.57
CA TRP A 698 -34.80 25.17 -33.95
C TRP A 698 -35.07 25.01 -35.45
N GLN A 699 -36.34 25.12 -35.82
CA GLN A 699 -36.75 25.04 -37.21
C GLN A 699 -36.41 26.34 -37.93
N VAL A 700 -35.97 26.21 -39.17
CA VAL A 700 -35.66 27.30 -40.09
C VAL A 700 -36.24 26.97 -41.46
N GLU A 701 -36.41 27.99 -42.29
CA GLU A 701 -36.93 27.78 -43.64
C GLU A 701 -36.06 26.77 -44.41
N LEU A 702 -36.72 25.77 -45.00
CA LEU A 702 -36.13 24.71 -45.80
C LEU A 702 -35.51 25.31 -47.07
N PRO A 703 -34.19 25.16 -47.29
CA PRO A 703 -33.55 25.65 -48.51
C PRO A 703 -34.18 25.04 -49.77
N ALA A 704 -34.22 25.82 -50.85
CA ALA A 704 -34.72 25.38 -52.14
C ALA A 704 -33.91 24.18 -52.68
N LEU A 705 -34.56 23.33 -53.48
CA LEU A 705 -33.89 22.22 -54.17
C LEU A 705 -32.71 22.74 -54.99
N GLY A 706 -31.56 22.06 -54.89
CA GLY A 706 -30.32 22.43 -55.58
C GLY A 706 -29.47 23.50 -54.87
N CYS A 707 -29.98 24.16 -53.83
CA CYS A 707 -29.25 25.21 -53.11
C CYS A 707 -28.17 24.60 -52.19
N TRP A 708 -26.93 25.06 -52.36
CA TRP A 708 -25.79 24.66 -51.52
C TRP A 708 -25.75 25.44 -50.21
N VAL A 709 -25.62 24.70 -49.11
CA VAL A 709 -25.19 25.23 -47.82
C VAL A 709 -23.74 24.84 -47.63
N ARG A 710 -22.87 25.83 -47.44
CA ARG A 710 -21.42 25.65 -47.27
C ARG A 710 -21.00 26.04 -45.85
N VAL A 711 -20.17 25.20 -45.23
CA VAL A 711 -19.61 25.40 -43.88
C VAL A 711 -18.10 25.21 -43.95
N GLU A 712 -17.36 26.20 -43.43
CA GLU A 712 -15.90 26.22 -43.42
C GLU A 712 -15.37 26.50 -42.02
N CYS A 713 -14.48 25.64 -41.55
CA CYS A 713 -13.94 25.67 -40.21
C CYS A 713 -12.42 25.88 -40.22
N PRO A 714 -11.88 26.67 -39.27
CA PRO A 714 -10.45 26.71 -39.00
C PRO A 714 -9.96 25.34 -38.46
N ALA A 715 -8.65 25.15 -38.44
CA ALA A 715 -8.05 24.08 -37.64
C ALA A 715 -7.91 24.54 -36.18
N ARG A 716 -7.40 23.68 -35.29
CA ARG A 716 -7.18 24.02 -33.88
C ARG A 716 -5.81 23.61 -33.38
N ILE A 717 -5.31 24.35 -32.39
CA ILE A 717 -4.16 23.97 -31.56
C ILE A 717 -4.55 24.05 -30.08
N ASP A 718 -4.03 23.12 -29.28
CA ASP A 718 -4.26 23.10 -27.84
C ASP A 718 -3.05 23.77 -27.19
N LEU A 719 -3.27 24.82 -26.40
CA LEU A 719 -2.20 25.51 -25.68
C LEU A 719 -1.91 24.85 -24.33
N SER A 720 -2.96 24.39 -23.64
CA SER A 720 -2.85 23.77 -22.32
C SER A 720 -4.07 22.91 -22.01
N GLY A 721 -3.87 21.90 -21.17
CA GLY A 721 -4.96 21.10 -20.61
C GLY A 721 -5.44 19.92 -21.47
N GLY A 722 -4.86 19.72 -22.66
CA GLY A 722 -5.22 18.59 -23.52
C GLY A 722 -5.16 17.25 -22.78
N TRP A 723 -6.03 16.31 -23.16
CA TRP A 723 -6.33 15.04 -22.48
C TRP A 723 -7.27 15.14 -21.27
N SER A 724 -7.39 16.30 -20.61
CA SER A 724 -8.38 16.46 -19.53
C SER A 724 -9.83 16.40 -20.06
N ASP A 725 -10.02 16.58 -21.36
CA ASP A 725 -11.28 16.47 -22.09
C ASP A 725 -11.68 15.03 -22.44
N THR A 726 -10.75 14.08 -22.31
CA THR A 726 -11.01 12.70 -22.73
C THR A 726 -11.79 11.92 -21.66
N PRO A 727 -12.83 11.17 -22.04
CA PRO A 727 -13.47 10.20 -21.15
C PRO A 727 -12.47 9.07 -20.77
N PRO A 728 -12.46 8.58 -19.51
CA PRO A 728 -13.37 8.94 -18.42
C PRO A 728 -12.96 10.21 -17.63
N ILE A 729 -11.72 10.68 -17.78
CA ILE A 729 -11.12 11.79 -17.00
C ILE A 729 -12.06 13.00 -16.93
N THR A 730 -12.63 13.40 -18.06
CA THR A 730 -13.46 14.61 -18.14
C THR A 730 -14.70 14.59 -17.26
N TYR A 731 -15.32 13.43 -16.98
CA TYR A 731 -16.50 13.36 -16.12
C TYR A 731 -16.16 12.86 -14.71
N GLU A 732 -14.98 12.28 -14.48
CA GLU A 732 -14.52 11.89 -13.13
C GLU A 732 -13.80 13.01 -12.39
N HIS A 733 -13.09 13.88 -13.12
CA HIS A 733 -12.24 14.93 -12.54
C HIS A 733 -12.56 16.32 -13.07
N GLY A 734 -13.42 16.42 -14.08
CA GLY A 734 -13.60 17.63 -14.86
C GLY A 734 -12.49 17.78 -15.89
N GLY A 735 -12.76 18.58 -16.91
CA GLY A 735 -11.80 18.90 -17.95
C GLY A 735 -11.69 20.41 -18.15
N ALA A 736 -10.51 20.87 -18.54
CA ALA A 736 -10.26 22.25 -18.88
C ALA A 736 -9.17 22.31 -19.95
N VAL A 737 -9.53 22.78 -21.15
CA VAL A 737 -8.60 22.88 -22.27
C VAL A 737 -8.63 24.30 -22.83
N VAL A 738 -7.45 24.90 -22.98
CA VAL A 738 -7.27 26.21 -23.63
C VAL A 738 -6.91 25.97 -25.08
N ASP A 739 -7.78 26.41 -25.99
CA ASP A 739 -7.67 26.16 -27.42
C ASP A 739 -7.60 27.45 -28.22
N VAL A 740 -6.92 27.39 -29.37
CA VAL A 740 -6.89 28.45 -30.36
C VAL A 740 -7.36 27.91 -31.71
N ALA A 741 -8.35 28.57 -32.30
CA ALA A 741 -8.71 28.36 -33.70
C ALA A 741 -7.65 28.99 -34.62
N VAL A 742 -7.10 28.20 -35.54
CA VAL A 742 -6.00 28.63 -36.43
C VAL A 742 -6.39 28.53 -37.90
N LEU A 743 -6.05 29.56 -38.65
CA LEU A 743 -6.03 29.52 -40.11
C LEU A 743 -4.70 28.91 -40.54
N VAL A 744 -4.74 27.97 -41.48
CA VAL A 744 -3.53 27.36 -42.05
C VAL A 744 -3.33 27.98 -43.42
N ASP A 745 -2.17 28.60 -43.64
CA ASP A 745 -1.85 29.37 -44.85
C ASP A 745 -2.91 30.44 -45.17
N GLY A 746 -3.45 31.07 -44.12
CA GLY A 746 -4.51 32.09 -44.23
C GLY A 746 -5.90 31.54 -44.58
N CYS A 747 -6.06 30.22 -44.72
CA CYS A 747 -7.30 29.57 -45.14
C CYS A 747 -7.97 28.80 -43.99
N ARG A 748 -9.27 28.53 -44.15
CA ARG A 748 -10.03 27.55 -43.37
C ARG A 748 -9.96 26.20 -44.08
N PRO A 749 -9.11 25.26 -43.63
CA PRO A 749 -8.74 24.10 -44.45
C PRO A 749 -9.73 22.95 -44.37
N ILE A 750 -10.73 23.01 -43.49
CA ILE A 750 -11.71 21.94 -43.25
C ILE A 750 -13.11 22.46 -43.57
N GLY A 751 -13.91 21.69 -44.31
CA GLY A 751 -15.27 22.12 -44.59
C GLY A 751 -16.17 21.05 -45.19
N ALA A 752 -17.45 21.40 -45.25
CA ALA A 752 -18.48 20.58 -45.84
C ALA A 752 -19.51 21.46 -46.57
N GLN A 753 -20.11 20.92 -47.62
CA GLN A 753 -21.28 21.53 -48.25
C GLN A 753 -22.34 20.48 -48.54
N ALA A 754 -23.59 20.84 -48.34
CA ALA A 754 -24.72 19.95 -48.60
C ALA A 754 -25.79 20.68 -49.42
N ARG A 755 -26.54 19.93 -50.23
CA ARG A 755 -27.76 20.42 -50.88
C ARG A 755 -28.83 19.33 -50.94
N ARG A 756 -30.09 19.75 -51.05
CA ARG A 756 -31.19 18.85 -51.38
C ARG A 756 -31.22 18.60 -52.89
N ILE A 757 -31.46 17.36 -53.29
CA ILE A 757 -31.57 16.93 -54.69
C ILE A 757 -32.94 16.29 -54.95
N ALA A 758 -33.45 16.39 -56.17
CA ALA A 758 -34.77 15.83 -56.51
C ALA A 758 -34.81 14.29 -56.46
N LYS A 759 -33.67 13.62 -56.70
CA LYS A 759 -33.58 12.17 -56.60
C LYS A 759 -33.57 11.76 -55.11
N PRO A 760 -34.41 10.83 -54.67
CA PRO A 760 -34.46 10.37 -53.28
C PRO A 760 -33.35 9.35 -52.98
N GLU A 761 -32.10 9.80 -53.11
CA GLU A 761 -30.87 9.04 -52.80
C GLU A 761 -29.88 9.92 -52.02
N LEU A 762 -28.87 9.33 -51.41
CA LEU A 762 -27.79 10.06 -50.74
C LEU A 762 -26.52 9.96 -51.56
N GLN A 763 -25.94 11.11 -51.91
CA GLN A 763 -24.67 11.20 -52.63
C GLN A 763 -23.60 11.77 -51.69
N LEU A 764 -22.62 10.96 -51.31
CA LEU A 764 -21.58 11.30 -50.34
C LEU A 764 -20.23 11.37 -51.06
N ILE A 765 -19.64 12.56 -51.10
CA ILE A 765 -18.37 12.83 -51.78
C ILE A 765 -17.37 13.34 -50.76
N SER A 766 -16.25 12.65 -50.62
CA SER A 766 -15.19 13.02 -49.69
C SER A 766 -13.87 13.22 -50.43
N THR A 767 -13.34 14.44 -50.36
CA THR A 767 -12.01 14.79 -50.84
C THR A 767 -11.05 14.85 -49.67
N SER A 768 -10.07 13.94 -49.67
CA SER A 768 -8.96 13.95 -48.72
C SER A 768 -7.65 14.01 -49.48
N GLY A 769 -6.78 14.97 -49.18
CA GLY A 769 -5.50 15.12 -49.88
C GLY A 769 -4.43 15.80 -49.03
N SER A 770 -3.19 15.32 -49.19
CA SER A 770 -1.96 15.98 -48.77
C SER A 770 -1.22 16.51 -50.01
N LEU A 771 -0.06 17.15 -49.81
CA LEU A 771 0.87 17.63 -50.85
C LEU A 771 1.26 16.57 -51.93
N GLU A 772 0.90 15.30 -51.78
CA GLU A 772 1.25 14.18 -52.68
C GLU A 772 0.06 13.56 -53.47
N GLY A 773 -1.16 14.08 -53.34
CA GLY A 773 -2.30 13.69 -54.21
C GLY A 773 -3.69 13.77 -53.55
N GLU A 774 -4.71 14.12 -54.35
CA GLU A 774 -6.12 14.14 -53.94
C GLU A 774 -6.77 12.75 -54.12
N VAL A 775 -7.33 12.21 -53.04
CA VAL A 775 -8.19 11.02 -53.08
C VAL A 775 -9.63 11.47 -52.98
N VAL A 776 -10.42 11.19 -54.04
CA VAL A 776 -11.86 11.43 -54.08
C VAL A 776 -12.57 10.10 -53.85
N VAL A 777 -13.41 10.04 -52.81
CA VAL A 777 -14.29 8.90 -52.54
C VAL A 777 -15.72 9.34 -52.83
N GLU A 778 -16.36 8.70 -53.80
CA GLU A 778 -17.76 8.92 -54.15
C GLU A 778 -18.59 7.70 -53.76
N LEU A 779 -19.64 7.91 -52.98
CA LEU A 779 -20.54 6.87 -52.50
C LEU A 779 -21.99 7.30 -52.76
N VAL A 780 -22.81 6.38 -53.24
CA VAL A 780 -24.24 6.59 -53.42
C VAL A 780 -25.00 5.57 -52.60
N CYS A 781 -25.77 6.02 -51.62
CA CYS A 781 -26.63 5.16 -50.80
C CYS A 781 -28.07 5.23 -51.31
N ARG A 782 -28.65 4.08 -51.66
CA ARG A 782 -30.02 3.93 -52.16
C ARG A 782 -30.91 3.16 -51.20
N ASP A 783 -30.30 2.33 -50.35
CA ASP A 783 -30.99 1.49 -49.38
C ASP A 783 -30.47 1.73 -47.96
N LEU A 784 -31.27 1.35 -46.95
CA LEU A 784 -30.84 1.46 -45.54
C LEU A 784 -29.63 0.57 -45.23
N GLU A 785 -29.43 -0.51 -45.99
CA GLU A 785 -28.27 -1.41 -45.82
C GLU A 785 -26.94 -0.70 -46.09
N ASP A 786 -26.91 0.23 -47.05
CA ASP A 786 -25.71 1.00 -47.43
C ASP A 786 -25.18 1.87 -46.27
N LEU A 787 -26.01 2.09 -45.25
CA LEU A 787 -25.71 2.89 -44.08
C LEU A 787 -25.40 2.05 -42.85
N ARG A 788 -25.64 0.73 -42.82
CA ARG A 788 -25.55 -0.10 -41.60
C ARG A 788 -24.15 -0.22 -41.01
N ASP A 789 -23.13 -0.01 -41.83
CA ASP A 789 -21.73 -0.02 -41.44
C ASP A 789 -21.26 1.32 -40.83
N TYR A 790 -22.17 2.26 -40.57
CA TYR A 790 -21.86 3.58 -40.02
C TYR A 790 -21.03 3.52 -38.73
N CYS A 791 -21.20 2.49 -37.89
CA CYS A 791 -20.47 2.34 -36.63
C CYS A 791 -19.05 1.75 -36.79
N GLN A 792 -18.58 1.55 -38.02
CA GLN A 792 -17.26 0.99 -38.34
C GLN A 792 -16.36 2.08 -38.93
N PRO A 793 -15.42 2.69 -38.15
CA PRO A 793 -14.62 3.84 -38.58
C PRO A 793 -13.80 3.66 -39.86
N HIS A 794 -13.47 2.43 -40.22
CA HIS A 794 -12.62 2.09 -41.35
C HIS A 794 -13.41 1.93 -42.66
N MET A 795 -14.74 1.93 -42.59
CA MET A 795 -15.58 1.78 -43.77
C MET A 795 -15.71 3.09 -44.55
N PRO A 796 -15.77 3.04 -45.89
CA PRO A 796 -15.89 4.24 -46.72
C PRO A 796 -17.09 5.10 -46.31
N GLY A 797 -16.82 6.40 -46.06
CA GLY A 797 -17.84 7.38 -45.72
C GLY A 797 -18.48 7.20 -44.33
N ALA A 798 -17.94 6.35 -43.44
CA ALA A 798 -18.53 6.05 -42.13
C ALA A 798 -18.95 7.30 -41.34
N LEU A 799 -18.09 8.33 -41.30
CA LEU A 799 -18.40 9.62 -40.64
C LEU A 799 -19.64 10.30 -41.22
N LEU A 800 -19.76 10.33 -42.55
CA LEU A 800 -20.88 10.95 -43.25
C LEU A 800 -22.16 10.15 -43.03
N LYS A 801 -22.07 8.82 -43.09
CA LYS A 801 -23.19 7.90 -42.79
C LYS A 801 -23.68 8.08 -41.36
N ALA A 802 -22.76 8.13 -40.39
CA ALA A 802 -23.10 8.37 -38.98
C ALA A 802 -23.72 9.76 -38.76
N ALA A 803 -23.26 10.80 -39.46
CA ALA A 803 -23.84 12.14 -39.40
C ALA A 803 -25.31 12.16 -39.87
N LEU A 804 -25.63 11.45 -40.95
CA LEU A 804 -27.01 11.33 -41.45
C LEU A 804 -27.94 10.65 -40.44
N VAL A 805 -27.44 9.63 -39.73
CA VAL A 805 -28.18 8.94 -38.67
C VAL A 805 -28.32 9.82 -37.42
N CYS A 806 -27.23 10.44 -36.95
CA CYS A 806 -27.22 11.28 -35.75
C CYS A 806 -28.05 12.57 -35.92
N THR A 807 -28.10 13.12 -37.13
CA THR A 807 -28.95 14.28 -37.44
C THR A 807 -30.40 13.86 -37.70
N HIS A 808 -30.77 12.59 -37.58
CA HIS A 808 -32.12 12.07 -37.84
C HIS A 808 -32.67 12.36 -39.25
N ILE A 809 -31.79 12.61 -40.23
CA ILE A 809 -32.18 12.64 -41.65
C ILE A 809 -32.59 11.22 -42.07
N VAL A 810 -31.87 10.21 -41.57
CA VAL A 810 -32.20 8.80 -41.75
C VAL A 810 -32.45 8.14 -40.40
N SER A 811 -33.52 7.35 -40.31
CA SER A 811 -33.80 6.46 -39.19
C SER A 811 -33.71 5.00 -39.65
N LEU A 812 -32.67 4.30 -39.18
CA LEU A 812 -32.42 2.90 -39.55
C LEU A 812 -33.43 1.91 -38.95
N LEU A 813 -34.12 2.31 -37.87
CA LEU A 813 -35.12 1.49 -37.19
C LEU A 813 -36.55 1.70 -37.73
N SER A 814 -36.72 2.62 -38.69
CA SER A 814 -38.02 2.88 -39.30
C SER A 814 -38.43 1.71 -40.21
N PRO A 815 -39.73 1.36 -40.27
CA PRO A 815 -40.23 0.42 -41.27
C PRO A 815 -40.20 0.98 -42.70
N GLN A 816 -40.02 2.30 -42.87
CA GLN A 816 -39.95 2.97 -44.17
C GLN A 816 -38.59 2.77 -44.83
N THR A 817 -38.58 2.55 -46.15
CA THR A 817 -37.38 2.52 -46.98
C THR A 817 -36.64 3.86 -46.97
N LEU A 818 -35.35 3.87 -47.33
CA LEU A 818 -34.57 5.11 -47.40
C LEU A 818 -35.23 6.14 -48.34
N ARG A 819 -35.69 5.70 -49.52
CA ARG A 819 -36.40 6.54 -50.49
C ARG A 819 -37.65 7.19 -49.91
N GLU A 820 -38.48 6.44 -49.19
CA GLU A 820 -39.71 6.97 -48.57
C GLU A 820 -39.38 8.02 -47.50
N GLN A 821 -38.41 7.73 -46.62
CA GLN A 821 -37.97 8.68 -45.59
C GLN A 821 -37.51 10.01 -46.19
N LEU A 822 -36.72 9.96 -47.27
CA LEU A 822 -36.20 11.14 -47.95
C LEU A 822 -37.31 11.91 -48.70
N GLN A 823 -38.16 11.21 -49.44
CA GLN A 823 -39.20 11.82 -50.24
C GLN A 823 -40.28 12.49 -49.37
N GLU A 824 -40.75 11.82 -48.33
CA GLU A 824 -41.84 12.32 -47.48
C GLU A 824 -41.41 13.48 -46.59
N ARG A 825 -40.19 13.43 -46.04
CA ARG A 825 -39.71 14.44 -45.08
C ARG A 825 -39.07 15.64 -45.74
N PHE A 826 -38.42 15.45 -46.88
CA PHE A 826 -37.56 16.47 -47.50
C PHE A 826 -37.84 16.70 -48.99
N GLY A 827 -38.80 15.97 -49.58
CA GLY A 827 -39.17 16.12 -51.00
C GLY A 827 -38.08 15.67 -51.98
N GLY A 828 -37.11 14.88 -51.52
CA GLY A 828 -35.95 14.44 -52.30
C GLY A 828 -34.77 14.01 -51.41
N GLY A 829 -33.64 13.67 -52.02
CA GLY A 829 -32.44 13.21 -51.33
C GLY A 829 -31.45 14.32 -50.99
N PHE A 830 -30.22 13.94 -50.64
CA PHE A 830 -29.14 14.86 -50.28
C PHE A 830 -27.85 14.55 -51.01
N GLU A 831 -27.13 15.60 -51.37
CA GLU A 831 -25.76 15.53 -51.85
C GLU A 831 -24.87 16.26 -50.84
N LEU A 832 -23.84 15.57 -50.32
CA LEU A 832 -22.93 16.04 -49.28
C LEU A 832 -21.48 15.90 -49.78
N HIS A 833 -20.76 17.02 -49.81
CA HIS A 833 -19.34 17.07 -50.14
C HIS A 833 -18.55 17.48 -48.89
N THR A 834 -17.40 16.85 -48.65
CA THR A 834 -16.50 17.17 -47.54
C THR A 834 -15.07 17.30 -48.03
N TRP A 835 -14.31 18.25 -47.49
CA TRP A 835 -12.87 18.40 -47.79
C TRP A 835 -12.04 18.64 -46.54
N SER A 836 -10.78 18.21 -46.58
CA SER A 836 -9.74 18.66 -45.67
C SER A 836 -8.42 18.82 -46.42
N HIS A 837 -7.85 20.03 -46.38
CA HIS A 837 -6.50 20.31 -46.90
C HIS A 837 -5.39 19.90 -45.92
N LEU A 838 -5.75 19.29 -44.78
CA LEU A 838 -4.82 18.83 -43.76
C LEU A 838 -4.67 17.31 -43.82
N PRO A 839 -3.45 16.77 -43.63
CA PRO A 839 -3.24 15.33 -43.56
C PRO A 839 -4.07 14.68 -42.45
N HIS A 840 -4.56 13.47 -42.71
CA HIS A 840 -5.21 12.67 -41.67
C HIS A 840 -4.21 12.37 -40.53
N GLY A 841 -4.64 12.53 -39.28
CA GLY A 841 -3.75 12.33 -38.12
C GLY A 841 -2.70 13.44 -37.94
N SER A 842 -2.96 14.66 -38.44
CA SER A 842 -2.11 15.85 -38.24
C SER A 842 -2.01 16.33 -36.79
N GLY A 843 -2.91 15.87 -35.92
CA GLY A 843 -3.01 16.35 -34.53
C GLY A 843 -3.79 17.65 -34.38
N LEU A 844 -4.34 18.21 -35.46
CA LEU A 844 -5.08 19.49 -35.49
C LEU A 844 -6.62 19.32 -35.40
N GLY A 845 -7.10 18.20 -34.85
CA GLY A 845 -8.54 17.93 -34.65
C GLY A 845 -9.37 17.73 -35.93
N THR A 846 -8.74 17.41 -37.07
CA THR A 846 -9.39 17.44 -38.40
C THR A 846 -10.70 16.65 -38.52
N SER A 847 -10.76 15.45 -37.94
CA SER A 847 -11.93 14.57 -38.08
C SER A 847 -13.15 15.10 -37.33
N SER A 848 -12.95 15.53 -36.09
CA SER A 848 -13.97 16.04 -35.19
C SER A 848 -14.53 17.39 -35.67
N ILE A 849 -13.63 18.27 -36.16
CA ILE A 849 -14.02 19.55 -36.76
C ILE A 849 -14.83 19.31 -38.04
N LEU A 850 -14.41 18.36 -38.88
CA LEU A 850 -15.14 18.00 -40.09
C LEU A 850 -16.54 17.45 -39.77
N ALA A 851 -16.67 16.60 -38.74
CA ALA A 851 -17.98 16.15 -38.26
C ALA A 851 -18.89 17.32 -37.86
N GLY A 852 -18.34 18.35 -37.20
CA GLY A 852 -19.08 19.57 -36.87
C GLY A 852 -19.56 20.34 -38.11
N ALA A 853 -18.70 20.50 -39.12
CA ALA A 853 -19.05 21.13 -40.39
C ALA A 853 -20.16 20.36 -41.13
N VAL A 854 -20.04 19.02 -41.16
CA VAL A 854 -21.05 18.13 -41.76
C VAL A 854 -22.39 18.26 -41.03
N ILE A 855 -22.42 18.12 -39.71
CA ILE A 855 -23.66 18.22 -38.92
C ILE A 855 -24.33 19.59 -39.13
N ALA A 856 -23.55 20.67 -39.09
CA ALA A 856 -24.08 22.03 -39.30
C ALA A 856 -24.69 22.19 -40.70
N SER A 857 -24.00 21.69 -41.74
CA SER A 857 -24.53 21.71 -43.11
C SER A 857 -25.82 20.90 -43.24
N LEU A 858 -25.86 19.69 -42.67
CA LEU A 858 -27.00 18.77 -42.69
C LEU A 858 -28.21 19.30 -41.93
N TYR A 859 -28.02 19.92 -40.76
CA TYR A 859 -29.11 20.60 -40.07
C TYR A 859 -29.71 21.68 -40.96
N ARG A 860 -28.88 22.56 -41.53
CA ARG A 860 -29.39 23.68 -42.33
C ARG A 860 -30.13 23.23 -43.59
N VAL A 861 -29.62 22.24 -44.34
CA VAL A 861 -30.30 21.72 -45.54
C VAL A 861 -31.57 20.94 -45.24
N SER A 862 -31.70 20.41 -44.02
CA SER A 862 -32.90 19.70 -43.56
C SER A 862 -33.91 20.61 -42.84
N GLY A 863 -33.75 21.94 -42.92
CA GLY A 863 -34.68 22.90 -42.30
C GLY A 863 -34.47 23.12 -40.80
N ARG A 864 -33.31 22.76 -40.26
CA ARG A 864 -32.96 22.90 -38.84
C ARG A 864 -31.73 23.78 -38.66
N CYS A 865 -31.57 24.37 -37.49
CA CYS A 865 -30.36 25.09 -37.12
C CYS A 865 -30.03 24.81 -35.64
N ALA A 866 -28.74 24.82 -35.30
CA ALA A 866 -28.25 24.54 -33.96
C ALA A 866 -27.17 25.55 -33.57
N GLY A 867 -27.10 25.90 -32.29
CA GLY A 867 -26.03 26.73 -31.75
C GLY A 867 -24.71 25.96 -31.67
N VAL A 868 -23.60 26.68 -31.52
CA VAL A 868 -22.25 26.07 -31.46
C VAL A 868 -22.14 25.09 -30.29
N GLU A 869 -22.68 25.43 -29.12
CA GLU A 869 -22.71 24.50 -27.98
C GLU A 869 -23.44 23.20 -28.31
N SER A 870 -24.57 23.26 -29.01
CA SER A 870 -25.31 22.07 -29.44
C SER A 870 -24.55 21.27 -30.51
N LEU A 871 -23.80 21.94 -31.38
CA LEU A 871 -22.92 21.27 -32.36
C LEU A 871 -21.78 20.51 -31.67
N ILE A 872 -21.16 21.09 -30.64
CA ILE A 872 -20.11 20.40 -29.84
C ILE A 872 -20.65 19.08 -29.28
N HIS A 873 -21.81 19.11 -28.62
CA HIS A 873 -22.42 17.89 -28.06
C HIS A 873 -22.93 16.93 -29.15
N ALA A 874 -23.37 17.42 -30.31
CA ALA A 874 -23.78 16.59 -31.43
C ALA A 874 -22.62 15.83 -32.08
N VAL A 875 -21.45 16.47 -32.19
CA VAL A 875 -20.24 15.80 -32.65
C VAL A 875 -19.75 14.78 -31.61
N LEU A 876 -19.75 15.15 -30.33
CA LEU A 876 -19.40 14.21 -29.25
C LEU A 876 -20.29 12.94 -29.31
N HIS A 877 -21.60 13.12 -29.50
CA HIS A 877 -22.54 12.01 -29.72
C HIS A 877 -22.18 11.19 -30.97
N LEU A 878 -21.92 11.85 -32.10
CA LEU A 878 -21.54 11.20 -33.35
C LEU A 878 -20.28 10.34 -33.22
N GLU A 879 -19.25 10.81 -32.53
CA GLU A 879 -18.00 10.07 -32.32
C GLU A 879 -18.17 8.81 -31.48
N GLN A 880 -19.06 8.89 -30.48
CA GLN A 880 -19.45 7.71 -29.71
C GLN A 880 -20.17 6.68 -30.59
N VAL A 881 -21.10 7.14 -31.43
CA VAL A 881 -21.82 6.31 -32.40
C VAL A 881 -20.88 5.70 -33.44
N LEU A 882 -19.82 6.42 -33.84
CA LEU A 882 -18.74 5.93 -34.70
C LEU A 882 -17.79 4.96 -33.99
N THR A 883 -17.81 4.84 -32.67
CA THR A 883 -16.85 4.05 -31.86
C THR A 883 -15.40 4.55 -31.91
N THR A 884 -15.18 5.82 -32.26
CA THR A 884 -13.84 6.44 -32.25
C THR A 884 -13.42 6.94 -30.87
N GLY A 885 -14.38 7.28 -30.00
CA GLY A 885 -14.16 7.50 -28.56
C GLY A 885 -13.27 8.69 -28.23
N GLY A 886 -13.37 9.79 -28.98
CA GLY A 886 -12.58 11.01 -28.77
C GLY A 886 -13.02 11.83 -27.56
N GLY A 887 -12.18 12.81 -27.18
CA GLY A 887 -12.55 13.87 -26.25
C GLY A 887 -13.31 15.02 -26.93
N TRP A 888 -13.58 16.09 -26.18
CA TRP A 888 -14.36 17.24 -26.67
C TRP A 888 -13.52 18.46 -27.09
N GLN A 889 -12.19 18.43 -26.95
CA GLN A 889 -11.33 19.59 -27.24
C GLN A 889 -11.33 19.97 -28.72
N ASP A 890 -11.39 19.00 -29.64
CA ASP A 890 -11.28 19.27 -31.07
C ASP A 890 -12.45 20.11 -31.60
N GLN A 891 -13.66 19.78 -31.12
CA GLN A 891 -14.88 20.43 -31.54
C GLN A 891 -14.97 21.83 -30.92
N VAL A 892 -14.57 21.99 -29.65
CA VAL A 892 -14.43 23.33 -29.03
C VAL A 892 -13.40 24.15 -29.80
N GLY A 893 -12.23 23.57 -30.05
CA GLY A 893 -11.09 24.16 -30.74
C GLY A 893 -11.39 24.65 -32.16
N GLY A 894 -12.20 23.92 -32.94
CA GLY A 894 -12.48 24.29 -34.33
C GLY A 894 -13.83 24.95 -34.61
N LEU A 895 -14.85 24.75 -33.77
CA LEU A 895 -16.20 25.30 -34.02
C LEU A 895 -16.43 26.68 -33.40
N VAL A 896 -15.67 27.02 -32.36
CA VAL A 896 -15.70 28.33 -31.72
C VAL A 896 -14.53 29.16 -32.29
N PRO A 897 -14.67 30.46 -32.61
CA PRO A 897 -13.56 31.26 -33.10
C PRO A 897 -12.57 31.64 -31.97
N GLY A 898 -11.41 32.18 -32.35
CA GLY A 898 -10.49 32.84 -31.43
C GLY A 898 -9.79 31.92 -30.40
N LEU A 899 -9.28 32.56 -29.35
CA LEU A 899 -8.72 31.94 -28.15
C LEU A 899 -9.85 31.72 -27.14
N LYS A 900 -9.91 30.53 -26.54
CA LYS A 900 -10.98 30.16 -25.60
C LYS A 900 -10.52 29.10 -24.63
N ILE A 901 -11.37 28.85 -23.65
CA ILE A 901 -11.25 27.72 -22.74
C ILE A 901 -12.57 26.94 -22.72
N GLY A 902 -12.48 25.66 -23.05
CA GLY A 902 -13.56 24.71 -22.81
C GLY A 902 -13.44 24.13 -21.40
N ARG A 903 -14.56 23.94 -20.72
CA ARG A 903 -14.61 23.34 -19.38
C ARG A 903 -15.74 22.32 -19.27
N SER A 904 -15.52 21.33 -18.41
CA SER A 904 -16.56 20.41 -17.94
C SER A 904 -16.41 20.16 -16.44
N LYS A 905 -17.54 19.90 -15.78
CA LYS A 905 -17.56 19.48 -14.39
C LYS A 905 -17.40 17.96 -14.30
N ALA A 906 -16.87 17.48 -13.17
CA ALA A 906 -16.79 16.07 -12.81
C ALA A 906 -18.18 15.48 -12.52
N GLN A 907 -19.02 15.35 -13.55
CA GLN A 907 -20.38 14.82 -13.42
C GLN A 907 -20.91 14.30 -14.75
N LEU A 908 -21.88 13.39 -14.66
CA LEU A 908 -22.73 12.96 -15.77
C LEU A 908 -24.14 13.55 -15.63
N PRO A 909 -24.86 13.80 -16.75
CA PRO A 909 -24.36 13.79 -18.13
C PRO A 909 -23.33 14.90 -18.40
N LEU A 910 -22.32 14.60 -19.20
CA LEU A 910 -21.21 15.50 -19.48
C LEU A 910 -21.70 16.73 -20.25
N LYS A 911 -21.53 17.92 -19.65
CA LYS A 911 -21.84 19.21 -20.26
C LYS A 911 -20.54 19.97 -20.50
N ILE A 912 -20.37 20.48 -21.72
CA ILE A 912 -19.24 21.30 -22.11
C ILE A 912 -19.70 22.76 -22.13
N GLU A 913 -18.95 23.61 -21.43
CA GLU A 913 -19.14 25.06 -21.39
C GLU A 913 -17.90 25.72 -22.00
N VAL A 914 -18.10 26.72 -22.85
CA VAL A 914 -17.00 27.41 -23.53
C VAL A 914 -17.00 28.89 -23.15
N GLU A 915 -15.84 29.38 -22.76
CA GLU A 915 -15.61 30.80 -22.48
C GLU A 915 -14.59 31.34 -23.47
N GLU A 916 -14.96 32.39 -24.20
CA GLU A 916 -14.04 33.11 -25.07
C GLU A 916 -13.07 33.95 -24.23
N ILE A 917 -11.78 33.86 -24.56
CA ILE A 917 -10.74 34.62 -23.86
C ILE A 917 -10.36 35.80 -24.73
N THR A 918 -10.63 37.01 -24.25
CA THR A 918 -10.22 38.24 -24.93
C THR A 918 -8.70 38.41 -24.80
N PRO A 919 -7.92 38.30 -25.89
CA PRO A 919 -6.49 38.50 -25.82
C PRO A 919 -6.14 39.99 -25.65
N PRO A 920 -5.03 40.34 -24.96
CA PRO A 920 -4.52 41.71 -24.93
C PRO A 920 -4.23 42.25 -26.33
N GLU A 921 -4.26 43.57 -26.48
CA GLU A 921 -3.89 44.24 -27.73
C GLU A 921 -2.47 43.83 -28.16
N GLY A 922 -2.29 43.49 -29.43
CA GLY A 922 -1.02 43.00 -29.98
C GLY A 922 -0.69 41.53 -29.73
N PHE A 923 -1.40 40.82 -28.82
CA PHE A 923 -1.07 39.43 -28.46
C PHE A 923 -1.12 38.47 -29.66
N ILE A 924 -2.16 38.54 -30.51
CA ILE A 924 -2.28 37.69 -31.70
C ILE A 924 -1.16 37.95 -32.70
N HIS A 925 -0.72 39.21 -32.82
CA HIS A 925 0.42 39.56 -33.67
C HIS A 925 1.71 38.94 -33.14
N THR A 926 1.97 39.06 -31.84
CA THR A 926 3.12 38.42 -31.19
C THR A 926 3.07 36.90 -31.33
N LEU A 927 1.90 36.28 -31.12
CA LEU A 927 1.74 34.83 -31.26
C LEU A 927 2.08 34.37 -32.68
N ASN A 928 1.58 35.05 -33.70
CA ASN A 928 1.88 34.74 -35.11
C ASN A 928 3.37 34.94 -35.46
N GLN A 929 4.07 35.88 -34.81
CA GLN A 929 5.52 36.05 -35.00
C GLN A 929 6.37 34.94 -34.37
N HIS A 930 5.81 34.22 -33.38
CA HIS A 930 6.56 33.27 -32.55
C HIS A 930 6.05 31.82 -32.67
N LEU A 931 5.02 31.56 -33.47
CA LEU A 931 4.43 30.24 -33.65
C LEU A 931 4.70 29.71 -35.07
N LEU A 932 5.31 28.53 -35.15
CA LEU A 932 5.60 27.84 -36.41
C LEU A 932 4.81 26.52 -36.45
N LEU A 933 3.99 26.34 -37.49
CA LEU A 933 3.31 25.09 -37.76
C LEU A 933 4.19 24.22 -38.68
N LEU A 934 4.61 23.04 -38.20
CA LEU A 934 5.47 22.13 -38.96
C LEU A 934 4.85 20.74 -39.06
N TYR A 935 4.57 20.29 -40.28
CA TYR A 935 4.11 18.93 -40.54
C TYR A 935 5.30 17.97 -40.62
N THR A 936 5.34 17.00 -39.71
CA THR A 936 6.49 16.07 -39.57
C THR A 936 6.47 14.90 -40.56
N GLY A 937 5.46 14.79 -41.42
CA GLY A 937 5.27 13.64 -42.32
C GLY A 937 4.82 12.35 -41.63
N LYS A 938 4.73 12.33 -40.29
CA LYS A 938 4.31 11.16 -39.51
C LYS A 938 2.87 11.32 -39.06
N THR A 939 2.02 10.37 -39.45
CA THR A 939 0.65 10.26 -38.94
C THR A 939 0.63 9.43 -37.66
N ARG A 940 -0.05 9.92 -36.62
CA ARG A 940 -0.22 9.20 -35.35
C ARG A 940 -1.72 9.03 -35.09
N LEU A 941 -2.20 7.79 -35.03
CA LEU A 941 -3.61 7.52 -34.72
C LEU A 941 -3.84 7.66 -33.20
N ALA A 942 -4.72 8.59 -32.82
CA ALA A 942 -5.07 8.85 -31.41
C ALA A 942 -5.62 7.62 -30.67
N ARG A 943 -6.29 6.71 -31.39
CA ARG A 943 -6.88 5.47 -30.84
C ARG A 943 -5.88 4.60 -30.07
N ASN A 944 -4.63 4.51 -30.54
CA ASN A 944 -3.61 3.70 -29.88
C ASN A 944 -3.07 4.36 -28.60
N LEU A 945 -3.16 5.70 -28.49
CA LEU A 945 -2.73 6.46 -27.31
C LEU A 945 -3.85 6.53 -26.27
N LEU A 946 -5.11 6.64 -26.70
CA LEU A 946 -6.28 6.64 -25.82
C LEU A 946 -6.40 5.32 -25.04
N GLN A 947 -6.16 4.17 -25.69
CA GLN A 947 -6.13 2.86 -25.03
C GLN A 947 -5.05 2.75 -23.94
N VAL A 948 -3.91 3.42 -24.11
CA VAL A 948 -2.80 3.40 -23.14
C VAL A 948 -3.05 4.38 -21.99
N LYS A 949 -3.80 5.47 -22.23
CA LYS A 949 -4.05 6.55 -21.27
C LYS A 949 -5.30 6.33 -20.42
N SER A 950 -6.34 5.67 -20.95
CA SER A 950 -7.51 5.27 -20.15
C SER A 950 -7.17 4.24 -19.07
N CYS A 951 -6.08 3.48 -19.25
CA CYS A 951 -5.66 2.40 -18.36
C CYS A 951 -4.52 2.79 -17.40
N LYS A 952 -4.10 4.06 -17.34
CA LYS A 952 -3.03 4.49 -16.42
C LYS A 952 -3.48 5.69 -15.59
N PRO A 953 -3.40 5.62 -14.25
CA PRO A 953 -3.53 6.83 -13.45
C PRO A 953 -2.46 7.84 -13.89
N LEU A 954 -2.80 9.13 -13.79
CA LEU A 954 -1.89 10.25 -14.01
C LEU A 954 -0.62 10.04 -13.18
N ASP A 955 0.42 9.50 -13.79
CA ASP A 955 1.73 9.33 -13.18
C ASP A 955 2.48 10.67 -13.30
N PRO A 956 2.77 11.38 -12.19
CA PRO A 956 3.52 12.63 -12.23
C PRO A 956 4.98 12.43 -12.68
N SER A 957 5.46 11.18 -12.79
CA SER A 957 6.83 10.87 -13.20
C SER A 957 7.00 10.60 -14.71
N PHE A 958 5.92 10.54 -15.49
CA PHE A 958 6.04 10.54 -16.95
C PHE A 958 6.45 11.94 -17.41
N PRO A 959 7.59 12.10 -18.11
CA PRO A 959 7.92 13.40 -18.69
C PRO A 959 6.85 13.72 -19.73
N TRP A 960 5.97 14.67 -19.40
CA TRP A 960 5.04 15.29 -20.33
C TRP A 960 5.87 16.13 -21.31
N SER A 961 6.48 15.46 -22.28
CA SER A 961 7.19 16.14 -23.36
C SER A 961 6.15 16.73 -24.31
N HIS A 962 5.98 18.05 -24.24
CA HIS A 962 5.35 18.87 -25.26
C HIS A 962 6.03 18.68 -26.62
#